data_AF-A0AAD2X7L7-F1
#
_entry.id   AF-A0AAD2X7L7-F1
#
_cell.length_a   1.000
_cell.length_b   1.000
_cell.length_c   1.000
_cell.angle_alpha   90.00
_cell.angle_beta   90.00
_cell.angle_gamma   90.00
#
_symmetry.space_group_name_H-M   'P 1'
#
loop_
_entity.id
_entity.type
_entity.pdbx_description
1 polymer ?
#
loop_
_entity_poly.entity_id
_entity_poly.type
_entity_poly.pdbx_seq_one_letter_code
_entity_poly.pdbx_strand_id
1 'polypeptide(L)'
;MVYLIDYYLNAKAGTIMDNAYSYDAVSNVLSVKSNAPLPQSGKAGGQMSHSYTYDPLYRLSSATGTYRGTDNKTASYTLAMGYDNMHRITSKKQHLTQSNVQFNGTLNAGYDLTYTYNSDEGKKFQLASVRDINYRTEETPTDSTNINNGHKYTYDANGNLVYINTSRVKHDGKEDDRASEQKYKWDEENRLLAADENGFVSNYWYDADGERTVKTSGENEAIFVNSEFSGGNTGTARFSLYVSPYLVAGQGGKYTKHIYIGSQRIVSKLGDLASYGADPRKIPYAGNEADGVKVDYKTKYGEQLQAIKDNYRTFEIPYNGQDNTDYVNGKGFCCDDNTPEAAQTRAMVRTRAGEGSGANEKLQFYYHPDHLGSSSYITNLDGEVAQHIEYVPFGEVFIEERNNMWNTPYLFNAKEFDEETGMYYYGARYYEPKLSLWMSTDPMQAKYPHISTYCYTFNNPIKFIDPNGKDSYYNEAGEFLFKNKRKTDIIYVVSGYSFIKKLKDGTKVFSLKNRRTLEKSDLSAKAYSKIFTNVLKRKGFDTRKLYNGQVSVNKLYDKYDNDSRRIETYAEDYNVSGNFLSYDPRRERGVAPAVTKKIGGKIEVCVNVYPVGYEEKNYVSTESNIVNLLGIHEFTWHGVKGLGSSQHYRILKAQRQSPSWQTTSPQFKSLYDNLEKNNDEYKKP
;
A
#
# COMPACT_ATOMS: atom_id res chain seq x y z
N MET A 1 15.83 -16.67 -8.69
CA MET A 1 15.49 -17.58 -7.60
C MET A 1 15.13 -16.73 -6.40
N VAL A 2 13.84 -16.49 -6.19
CA VAL A 2 13.35 -16.34 -4.83
C VAL A 2 13.14 -17.77 -4.41
N TYR A 3 14.05 -18.31 -3.59
CA TYR A 3 13.70 -19.48 -2.81
C TYR A 3 12.72 -18.94 -1.77
N LEU A 4 11.41 -19.24 -1.85
CA LEU A 4 10.61 -19.16 -0.65
C LEU A 4 11.14 -20.32 0.19
N ILE A 5 11.82 -19.96 1.28
CA ILE A 5 12.25 -20.89 2.30
C ILE A 5 10.97 -21.32 3.02
N ASP A 6 10.91 -22.60 3.42
CA ASP A 6 9.80 -23.11 4.21
C ASP A 6 9.47 -22.14 5.36
N TYR A 7 8.20 -21.75 5.45
CA TYR A 7 7.73 -20.78 6.45
C TYR A 7 7.34 -21.54 7.70
N TYR A 8 8.17 -21.46 8.74
CA TYR A 8 7.97 -22.13 10.01
C TYR A 8 7.72 -21.12 11.14
N LEU A 9 6.61 -21.27 11.86
CA LEU A 9 6.21 -20.40 12.96
C LEU A 9 5.69 -21.18 14.16
N ASN A 10 6.29 -20.89 15.32
CA ASN A 10 5.85 -21.40 16.62
C ASN A 10 5.13 -20.31 17.43
N ALA A 11 4.00 -20.69 18.02
CA ALA A 11 3.30 -19.94 19.05
C ALA A 11 3.36 -20.71 20.38
N LYS A 12 2.86 -20.09 21.46
CA LYS A 12 2.79 -20.75 22.79
C LYS A 12 2.00 -22.07 22.76
N ALA A 13 1.08 -22.21 21.81
CA ALA A 13 0.27 -23.41 21.58
C ALA A 13 0.93 -24.47 20.67
N GLY A 14 2.14 -24.24 20.15
CA GLY A 14 2.85 -25.12 19.22
C GLY A 14 3.07 -24.48 17.83
N THR A 15 3.49 -25.30 16.84
CA THR A 15 3.64 -24.85 15.45
C THR A 15 2.27 -24.51 14.85
N ILE A 16 2.09 -23.28 14.37
CA ILE A 16 0.82 -22.83 13.76
C ILE A 16 0.92 -22.61 12.24
N MET A 17 2.13 -22.49 11.70
CA MET A 17 2.39 -22.41 10.26
C MET A 17 3.67 -23.18 9.95
N ASP A 18 3.62 -24.06 8.96
CA ASP A 18 4.76 -24.84 8.45
C ASP A 18 4.53 -25.13 6.96
N ASN A 19 4.69 -24.11 6.14
CA ASN A 19 4.33 -24.18 4.72
C ASN A 19 5.52 -24.64 3.88
N ALA A 20 5.37 -25.79 3.23
CA ALA A 20 6.31 -26.33 2.25
C ALA A 20 5.86 -26.00 0.82
N TYR A 21 6.80 -25.52 0.01
CA TYR A 21 6.55 -25.05 -1.36
C TYR A 21 7.23 -25.95 -2.40
N SER A 22 6.54 -26.19 -3.52
CA SER A 22 7.16 -26.79 -4.70
C SER A 22 7.11 -25.83 -5.90
N TYR A 23 8.02 -26.02 -6.86
CA TYR A 23 8.20 -25.09 -7.96
C TYR A 23 8.52 -25.79 -9.28
N ASP A 24 8.19 -25.12 -10.37
CA ASP A 24 8.73 -25.47 -11.69
C ASP A 24 10.13 -24.87 -11.93
N ALA A 25 10.73 -25.21 -13.07
CA ALA A 25 12.06 -24.74 -13.47
C ALA A 25 12.16 -23.21 -13.64
N VAL A 26 11.04 -22.49 -13.74
CA VAL A 26 11.00 -21.03 -13.83
C VAL A 26 10.51 -20.37 -12.53
N SER A 27 10.43 -21.13 -11.45
CA SER A 27 10.02 -20.70 -10.11
C SER A 27 8.56 -20.24 -10.03
N ASN A 28 7.67 -20.75 -10.88
CA ASN A 28 6.24 -20.70 -10.55
C ASN A 28 6.00 -21.68 -9.40
N VAL A 29 5.18 -21.27 -8.42
CA VAL A 29 4.81 -22.13 -7.29
C VAL A 29 3.83 -23.17 -7.81
N LEU A 30 4.17 -24.45 -7.72
CA LEU A 30 3.31 -25.56 -8.15
C LEU A 30 2.43 -26.07 -7.01
N SER A 31 2.88 -25.94 -5.76
CA SER A 31 2.07 -26.27 -4.59
C SER A 31 2.53 -25.54 -3.34
N VAL A 32 1.60 -25.38 -2.40
CA VAL A 32 1.87 -25.01 -1.00
C VAL A 32 1.17 -26.04 -0.13
N LYS A 33 1.88 -26.63 0.84
CA LYS A 33 1.29 -27.59 1.78
C LYS A 33 1.74 -27.27 3.19
N SER A 34 0.79 -27.12 4.10
CA SER A 34 1.09 -26.98 5.53
C SER A 34 1.36 -28.34 6.15
N ASN A 35 2.50 -28.45 6.83
CA ASN A 35 2.89 -29.58 7.67
C ASN A 35 2.58 -29.32 9.16
N ALA A 36 1.98 -28.18 9.49
CA ALA A 36 1.63 -27.86 10.87
C ALA A 36 0.62 -28.89 11.43
N PRO A 37 0.70 -29.24 12.72
CA PRO A 37 -0.29 -30.09 13.35
C PRO A 37 -1.66 -29.39 13.39
N LEU A 38 -2.74 -30.17 13.47
CA LEU A 38 -4.04 -29.59 13.77
C LEU A 38 -4.02 -28.96 15.17
N PRO A 39 -4.66 -27.79 15.36
CA PRO A 39 -4.73 -27.18 16.68
C PRO A 39 -5.63 -27.99 17.64
N GLN A 40 -5.73 -27.54 18.89
CA GLN A 40 -6.66 -28.13 19.87
C GLN A 40 -8.12 -27.82 19.51
N SER A 41 -9.05 -28.68 19.93
CA SER A 41 -10.50 -28.49 19.74
C SER A 41 -10.95 -27.08 20.16
N GLY A 42 -11.79 -26.45 19.35
CA GLY A 42 -12.27 -25.08 19.54
C GLY A 42 -11.28 -23.96 19.17
N LYS A 43 -10.06 -24.27 18.73
CA LYS A 43 -9.08 -23.27 18.28
C LYS A 43 -9.04 -23.16 16.75
N ALA A 44 -8.81 -21.95 16.26
CA ALA A 44 -8.68 -21.64 14.83
C ALA A 44 -7.34 -22.10 14.25
N GLY A 45 -7.31 -22.34 12.94
CA GLY A 45 -6.13 -22.83 12.24
C GLY A 45 -6.25 -24.29 11.83
N GLY A 46 -5.35 -24.73 10.96
CA GLY A 46 -5.38 -26.09 10.46
C GLY A 46 -4.39 -26.37 9.35
N GLN A 47 -4.58 -27.51 8.71
CA GLN A 47 -3.78 -27.97 7.60
C GLN A 47 -4.39 -27.51 6.29
N MET A 48 -3.56 -26.95 5.42
CA MET A 48 -3.94 -26.51 4.08
C MET A 48 -3.03 -27.15 3.03
N SER A 49 -3.57 -27.32 1.83
CA SER A 49 -2.81 -27.78 0.68
C SER A 49 -3.39 -27.16 -0.59
N HIS A 50 -2.54 -26.55 -1.39
CA HIS A 50 -2.89 -25.97 -2.68
C HIS A 50 -2.02 -26.55 -3.79
N SER A 51 -2.58 -26.71 -4.97
CA SER A 51 -1.87 -27.08 -6.19
C SER A 51 -2.23 -26.11 -7.30
N TYR A 52 -1.25 -25.75 -8.11
CA TYR A 52 -1.38 -24.76 -9.18
C TYR A 52 -0.84 -25.29 -10.49
N THR A 53 -1.53 -24.99 -11.57
CA THR A 53 -1.03 -25.24 -12.93
C THR A 53 -0.96 -23.93 -13.70
N TYR A 54 -0.06 -23.88 -14.67
CA TYR A 54 0.16 -22.70 -15.49
C TYR A 54 0.13 -23.09 -16.96
N ASP A 55 -0.31 -22.16 -17.79
CA ASP A 55 -0.20 -22.28 -19.24
C ASP A 55 1.24 -22.03 -19.73
N PRO A 56 1.55 -22.22 -21.03
CA PRO A 56 2.90 -22.00 -21.57
C PRO A 56 3.42 -20.55 -21.47
N LEU A 57 2.55 -19.58 -21.15
CA LEU A 57 2.89 -18.18 -20.91
C LEU A 57 3.03 -17.87 -19.41
N TYR A 58 2.96 -18.89 -18.56
CA TYR A 58 3.06 -18.81 -17.11
C TYR A 58 1.92 -18.04 -16.43
N ARG A 59 0.76 -17.99 -17.07
CA ARG A 59 -0.49 -17.52 -16.45
C ARG A 59 -1.12 -18.68 -15.69
N LEU A 60 -1.72 -18.40 -14.53
CA LEU A 60 -2.37 -19.42 -13.71
C LEU A 60 -3.55 -20.03 -14.47
N SER A 61 -3.48 -21.29 -14.87
CA SER A 61 -4.55 -21.95 -15.64
C SER A 61 -5.56 -22.66 -14.74
N SER A 62 -5.09 -23.26 -13.65
CA SER A 62 -5.98 -23.84 -12.65
C SER A 62 -5.36 -23.85 -11.27
N ALA A 63 -6.21 -23.94 -10.26
CA ALA A 63 -5.79 -24.19 -8.89
C ALA A 63 -6.78 -25.09 -8.18
N THR A 64 -6.29 -25.87 -7.22
CA THR A 64 -7.12 -26.59 -6.24
C THR A 64 -6.60 -26.29 -4.85
N GLY A 65 -7.50 -26.30 -3.88
CA GLY A 65 -7.15 -26.12 -2.47
C GLY A 65 -7.98 -27.03 -1.58
N THR A 66 -7.38 -27.47 -0.48
CA THR A 66 -8.05 -28.19 0.60
C THR A 66 -7.64 -27.62 1.93
N TYR A 67 -8.57 -27.58 2.87
CA TYR A 67 -8.37 -27.17 4.25
C TYR A 67 -8.95 -28.24 5.19
N ARG A 68 -8.25 -28.52 6.27
CA ARG A 68 -8.69 -29.35 7.39
C ARG A 68 -8.41 -28.62 8.69
N GLY A 69 -9.46 -28.23 9.40
CA GLY A 69 -9.40 -27.64 10.72
C GLY A 69 -9.71 -28.65 11.83
N THR A 70 -9.86 -28.12 13.03
CA THR A 70 -10.35 -28.87 14.21
C THR A 70 -11.83 -29.19 14.10
N ASP A 71 -12.33 -30.08 14.96
CA ASP A 71 -13.77 -30.35 15.10
C ASP A 71 -14.47 -30.74 13.78
N ASN A 72 -13.78 -31.53 12.96
CA ASN A 72 -14.24 -32.01 11.64
C ASN A 72 -14.53 -30.90 10.62
N LYS A 73 -13.93 -29.71 10.79
CA LYS A 73 -13.94 -28.66 9.78
C LYS A 73 -13.15 -29.08 8.57
N THR A 74 -13.76 -28.98 7.40
CA THR A 74 -13.08 -29.21 6.12
C THR A 74 -13.54 -28.20 5.09
N ALA A 75 -12.67 -27.88 4.13
CA ALA A 75 -13.08 -27.14 2.96
C ALA A 75 -12.25 -27.54 1.75
N SER A 76 -12.78 -27.27 0.55
CA SER A 76 -12.03 -27.41 -0.69
C SER A 76 -12.47 -26.36 -1.70
N TYR A 77 -11.60 -26.04 -2.64
CA TYR A 77 -11.95 -25.25 -3.82
C TYR A 77 -11.30 -25.78 -5.09
N THR A 78 -11.90 -25.42 -6.22
CA THR A 78 -11.33 -25.53 -7.55
C THR A 78 -11.41 -24.17 -8.25
N LEU A 79 -10.40 -23.86 -9.05
CA LEU A 79 -10.33 -22.68 -9.91
C LEU A 79 -9.87 -23.13 -11.31
N ALA A 80 -10.55 -22.65 -12.35
CA ALA A 80 -10.11 -22.77 -13.74
C ALA A 80 -10.18 -21.41 -14.44
N MET A 81 -9.11 -21.06 -15.15
CA MET A 81 -8.96 -19.78 -15.85
C MET A 81 -8.85 -20.01 -17.36
N GLY A 82 -9.52 -19.16 -18.13
CA GLY A 82 -9.38 -19.06 -19.59
C GLY A 82 -8.80 -17.72 -19.98
N TYR A 83 -7.94 -17.72 -21.01
CA TYR A 83 -7.33 -16.49 -21.52
C TYR A 83 -7.29 -16.50 -23.05
N ASP A 84 -7.32 -15.31 -23.65
CA ASP A 84 -7.08 -15.16 -25.08
C ASP A 84 -5.62 -14.79 -25.41
N ASN A 85 -5.35 -14.60 -26.71
CA ASN A 85 -4.05 -14.21 -27.24
C ASN A 85 -3.65 -12.77 -26.87
N MET A 86 -4.58 -11.94 -26.41
CA MET A 86 -4.34 -10.59 -25.91
C MET A 86 -4.12 -10.57 -24.38
N HIS A 87 -3.97 -11.74 -23.75
CA HIS A 87 -3.80 -11.92 -22.31
C HIS A 87 -4.99 -11.46 -21.47
N ARG A 88 -6.16 -11.32 -22.09
CA ARG A 88 -7.41 -10.99 -21.40
C ARG A 88 -8.01 -12.27 -20.81
N ILE A 89 -8.70 -12.14 -19.68
CA ILE A 89 -9.41 -13.26 -19.03
C ILE A 89 -10.68 -13.49 -19.82
N THR A 90 -10.91 -14.70 -20.33
CA THR A 90 -12.15 -15.03 -21.07
C THR A 90 -13.12 -15.83 -20.21
N SER A 91 -12.61 -16.57 -19.22
CA SER A 91 -13.44 -17.31 -18.27
C SER A 91 -12.75 -17.46 -16.92
N LYS A 92 -13.54 -17.48 -15.85
CA LYS A 92 -13.10 -17.84 -14.49
C LYS A 92 -14.18 -18.70 -13.85
N LYS A 93 -13.83 -19.94 -13.50
CA LYS A 93 -14.73 -20.87 -12.82
C LYS A 93 -14.17 -21.16 -11.44
N GLN A 94 -14.92 -20.85 -10.40
CA GLN A 94 -14.48 -21.05 -9.02
C GLN A 94 -15.58 -21.70 -8.21
N HIS A 95 -15.29 -22.85 -7.64
CA HIS A 95 -16.25 -23.62 -6.84
C HIS A 95 -15.62 -24.03 -5.53
N LEU A 96 -16.35 -23.86 -4.43
CA LEU A 96 -15.91 -24.22 -3.10
C LEU A 96 -16.98 -25.00 -2.34
N THR A 97 -16.50 -25.87 -1.47
CA THR A 97 -17.31 -26.59 -0.48
C THR A 97 -16.68 -26.40 0.89
N GLN A 98 -17.48 -26.05 1.89
CA GLN A 98 -17.06 -25.90 3.28
C GLN A 98 -17.99 -26.71 4.17
N SER A 99 -17.44 -27.61 4.98
CA SER A 99 -18.21 -28.40 5.95
C SER A 99 -17.79 -28.03 7.37
N ASN A 100 -18.78 -27.69 8.19
CA ASN A 100 -18.64 -27.33 9.61
C ASN A 100 -17.83 -26.06 9.89
N VAL A 101 -17.51 -25.26 8.87
CA VAL A 101 -16.66 -24.05 9.00
C VAL A 101 -17.48 -22.87 9.54
N GLN A 102 -18.53 -22.46 8.83
CA GLN A 102 -19.37 -21.31 9.21
C GLN A 102 -20.56 -21.71 10.10
N PHE A 103 -21.10 -22.90 9.90
CA PHE A 103 -22.21 -23.49 10.64
C PHE A 103 -22.11 -25.02 10.59
N ASN A 104 -22.87 -25.72 11.43
CA ASN A 104 -22.94 -27.17 11.41
C ASN A 104 -23.71 -27.65 10.16
N GLY A 105 -23.00 -28.25 9.20
CA GLY A 105 -23.54 -28.55 7.88
C GLY A 105 -22.50 -28.35 6.77
N THR A 106 -22.94 -28.46 5.52
CA THR A 106 -22.09 -28.22 4.35
C THR A 106 -22.63 -27.04 3.57
N LEU A 107 -21.75 -26.15 3.16
CA LEU A 107 -22.02 -25.03 2.28
C LEU A 107 -21.29 -25.25 0.96
N ASN A 108 -22.03 -25.19 -0.14
CA ASN A 108 -21.50 -25.15 -1.49
C ASN A 108 -21.70 -23.74 -2.05
N ALA A 109 -20.65 -23.14 -2.58
CA ALA A 109 -20.73 -21.86 -3.26
C ALA A 109 -19.81 -21.84 -4.48
N GLY A 110 -20.15 -21.06 -5.49
CA GLY A 110 -19.29 -20.95 -6.65
C GLY A 110 -19.91 -20.13 -7.76
N TYR A 111 -19.13 -19.96 -8.82
CA TYR A 111 -19.54 -19.22 -10.00
C TYR A 111 -18.78 -19.64 -11.25
N ASP A 112 -19.43 -19.46 -12.39
CA ASP A 112 -18.87 -19.49 -13.73
C ASP A 112 -18.99 -18.09 -14.36
N LEU A 113 -17.85 -17.40 -14.49
CA LEU A 113 -17.76 -16.11 -15.17
C LEU A 113 -17.33 -16.30 -16.62
N THR A 114 -18.06 -15.67 -17.54
CA THR A 114 -17.68 -15.53 -18.95
C THR A 114 -17.53 -14.06 -19.30
N TYR A 115 -16.34 -13.68 -19.77
CA TYR A 115 -15.96 -12.28 -19.98
C TYR A 115 -16.07 -11.92 -21.46
N THR A 116 -16.68 -10.77 -21.74
CA THR A 116 -16.74 -10.17 -23.07
C THR A 116 -16.12 -8.77 -23.00
N TYR A 117 -15.27 -8.44 -23.97
CA TYR A 117 -14.59 -7.14 -24.05
C TYR A 117 -15.14 -6.31 -25.20
N ASN A 118 -14.95 -4.99 -25.11
CA ASN A 118 -15.33 -4.07 -26.18
C ASN A 118 -14.51 -4.35 -27.46
N SER A 119 -15.11 -4.08 -28.62
CA SER A 119 -14.48 -4.25 -29.94
C SER A 119 -13.89 -2.94 -30.50
N ASP A 120 -14.36 -1.79 -30.00
CA ASP A 120 -13.93 -0.46 -30.43
C ASP A 120 -12.40 -0.26 -30.32
N GLU A 121 -11.86 0.55 -31.21
CA GLU A 121 -10.46 0.97 -31.14
C GLU A 121 -10.18 1.69 -29.81
N GLY A 122 -9.03 1.38 -29.20
CA GLY A 122 -8.66 1.90 -27.88
C GLY A 122 -9.37 1.24 -26.68
N LYS A 123 -10.48 0.51 -26.88
CA LYS A 123 -11.29 -0.07 -25.79
C LYS A 123 -11.19 -1.59 -25.65
N LYS A 124 -10.36 -2.26 -26.46
CA LYS A 124 -10.25 -3.73 -26.51
C LYS A 124 -9.89 -4.40 -25.18
N PHE A 125 -9.39 -3.65 -24.19
CA PHE A 125 -9.07 -4.16 -22.85
C PHE A 125 -10.11 -3.80 -21.79
N GLN A 126 -11.10 -2.98 -22.12
CA GLN A 126 -12.24 -2.65 -21.25
C GLN A 126 -13.29 -3.75 -21.35
N LEU A 127 -13.79 -4.21 -20.20
CA LEU A 127 -14.89 -5.18 -20.20
C LEU A 127 -16.14 -4.55 -20.80
N ALA A 128 -16.85 -5.30 -21.63
CA ALA A 128 -18.18 -4.92 -22.09
C ALA A 128 -19.22 -5.55 -21.16
N SER A 129 -19.07 -6.85 -20.91
CA SER A 129 -19.97 -7.59 -20.03
C SER A 129 -19.31 -8.82 -19.41
N VAL A 130 -19.89 -9.28 -18.30
CA VAL A 130 -19.57 -10.56 -17.67
C VAL A 130 -20.88 -11.29 -17.41
N ARG A 131 -21.00 -12.49 -17.93
CA ARG A 131 -22.07 -13.41 -17.53
C ARG A 131 -21.60 -14.17 -16.29
N ASP A 132 -22.40 -14.14 -15.24
CA ASP A 132 -22.11 -14.72 -13.93
C ASP A 132 -23.20 -15.74 -13.58
N ILE A 133 -22.87 -17.03 -13.71
CA ILE A 133 -23.72 -18.14 -13.25
C ILE A 133 -23.19 -18.56 -11.89
N ASN A 134 -23.81 -18.09 -10.81
CA ASN A 134 -23.37 -18.34 -9.43
C ASN A 134 -24.42 -19.11 -8.62
N TYR A 135 -23.99 -19.72 -7.52
CA TYR A 135 -24.85 -20.37 -6.55
C TYR A 135 -24.25 -20.29 -5.16
N ARG A 136 -25.12 -20.41 -4.16
CA ARG A 136 -24.78 -20.60 -2.74
C ARG A 136 -25.88 -21.42 -2.09
N THR A 137 -25.59 -22.65 -1.68
CA THR A 137 -26.59 -23.60 -1.18
C THR A 137 -25.99 -24.57 -0.16
N GLU A 138 -26.82 -25.09 0.73
CA GLU A 138 -26.45 -26.15 1.67
C GLU A 138 -26.61 -27.55 1.07
N GLU A 139 -27.30 -27.64 -0.07
CA GLU A 139 -27.55 -28.87 -0.81
C GLU A 139 -26.48 -29.09 -1.90
N THR A 140 -26.55 -30.24 -2.57
CA THR A 140 -25.74 -30.49 -3.76
C THR A 140 -26.14 -29.50 -4.86
N PRO A 141 -25.20 -28.73 -5.44
CA PRO A 141 -25.52 -27.77 -6.49
C PRO A 141 -26.16 -28.44 -7.72
N THR A 142 -27.26 -27.85 -8.20
CA THR A 142 -27.95 -28.23 -9.43
C THR A 142 -28.22 -26.97 -10.26
N ASP A 143 -28.61 -27.14 -11.52
CA ASP A 143 -28.97 -26.00 -12.38
C ASP A 143 -30.09 -25.12 -11.78
N SER A 144 -30.98 -25.70 -10.96
CA SER A 144 -32.04 -24.94 -10.29
C SER A 144 -31.53 -24.05 -9.15
N THR A 145 -30.34 -24.32 -8.62
CA THR A 145 -29.70 -23.48 -7.58
C THR A 145 -28.91 -22.31 -8.15
N ASN A 146 -28.72 -22.28 -9.48
CA ASN A 146 -27.95 -21.24 -10.14
C ASN A 146 -28.76 -19.95 -10.31
N ILE A 147 -28.09 -18.83 -10.10
CA ILE A 147 -28.53 -17.48 -10.42
C ILE A 147 -27.72 -17.03 -11.62
N ASN A 148 -28.40 -16.68 -12.72
CA ASN A 148 -27.78 -16.18 -13.93
C ASN A 148 -27.87 -14.65 -13.96
N ASN A 149 -26.77 -14.00 -13.60
CA ASN A 149 -26.62 -12.55 -13.67
C ASN A 149 -25.84 -12.16 -14.93
N GLY A 150 -26.19 -11.01 -15.50
CA GLY A 150 -25.43 -10.37 -16.58
C GLY A 150 -24.97 -8.98 -16.15
N HIS A 151 -23.68 -8.78 -16.02
CA HIS A 151 -23.08 -7.48 -15.69
C HIS A 151 -22.66 -6.76 -16.97
N LYS A 152 -23.04 -5.50 -17.13
CA LYS A 152 -22.59 -4.60 -18.21
C LYS A 152 -21.74 -3.48 -17.62
N TYR A 153 -20.57 -3.25 -18.20
CA TYR A 153 -19.58 -2.31 -17.67
C TYR A 153 -19.43 -1.11 -18.59
N THR A 154 -19.25 0.07 -18.00
CA THR A 154 -18.99 1.31 -18.74
C THR A 154 -17.86 2.09 -18.10
N TYR A 155 -17.14 2.85 -18.92
CA TYR A 155 -15.90 3.53 -18.54
C TYR A 155 -15.94 5.00 -18.94
N ASP A 156 -15.22 5.83 -18.20
CA ASP A 156 -14.93 7.21 -18.63
C ASP A 156 -13.87 7.26 -19.74
N ALA A 157 -13.55 8.48 -20.19
CA ALA A 157 -12.55 8.71 -21.23
C ALA A 157 -11.11 8.34 -20.82
N ASN A 158 -10.81 8.34 -19.51
CA ASN A 158 -9.51 7.92 -18.97
C ASN A 158 -9.43 6.39 -18.75
N GLY A 159 -10.53 5.68 -18.99
CA GLY A 159 -10.65 4.24 -18.85
C GLY A 159 -10.88 3.78 -17.41
N ASN A 160 -11.42 4.63 -16.53
CA ASN A 160 -11.87 4.21 -15.21
C ASN A 160 -13.29 3.64 -15.30
N LEU A 161 -13.56 2.56 -14.58
CA LEU A 161 -14.90 1.98 -14.50
C LEU A 161 -15.84 2.96 -13.81
N VAL A 162 -16.95 3.36 -14.46
CA VAL A 162 -17.90 4.34 -13.89
C VAL A 162 -19.27 3.78 -13.56
N TYR A 163 -19.66 2.67 -14.20
CA TYR A 163 -20.98 2.09 -13.93
C TYR A 163 -21.05 0.62 -14.32
N ILE A 164 -21.72 -0.16 -13.45
CA ILE A 164 -22.08 -1.55 -13.63
C ILE A 164 -23.60 -1.66 -13.53
N ASN A 165 -24.23 -2.18 -14.59
CA ASN A 165 -25.62 -2.65 -14.53
C ASN A 165 -25.64 -4.17 -14.40
N THR A 166 -26.32 -4.69 -13.39
CA THR A 166 -26.56 -6.12 -13.21
C THR A 166 -27.99 -6.47 -13.60
N SER A 167 -28.13 -7.28 -14.65
CA SER A 167 -29.37 -7.97 -15.00
C SER A 167 -29.43 -9.34 -14.32
N ARG A 168 -30.65 -9.87 -14.10
CA ARG A 168 -30.86 -11.20 -13.50
C ARG A 168 -31.97 -11.96 -14.21
N VAL A 169 -31.74 -13.22 -14.53
CA VAL A 169 -32.79 -14.15 -14.95
C VAL A 169 -33.38 -14.83 -13.72
N LYS A 170 -34.68 -14.65 -13.46
CA LYS A 170 -35.42 -15.26 -12.36
C LYS A 170 -35.74 -16.73 -12.67
N HIS A 171 -36.08 -17.51 -11.64
CA HIS A 171 -36.43 -18.93 -11.79
C HIS A 171 -37.67 -19.20 -12.67
N ASP A 172 -38.57 -18.20 -12.82
CA ASP A 172 -39.71 -18.26 -13.73
C ASP A 172 -39.33 -17.91 -15.19
N GLY A 173 -38.03 -17.74 -15.47
CA GLY A 173 -37.48 -17.40 -16.79
C GLY A 173 -37.60 -15.92 -17.15
N LYS A 174 -38.18 -15.08 -16.30
CA LYS A 174 -38.28 -13.63 -16.57
C LYS A 174 -36.95 -12.94 -16.31
N GLU A 175 -36.61 -11.99 -17.18
CA GLU A 175 -35.43 -11.16 -17.02
C GLU A 175 -35.77 -9.89 -16.24
N ASP A 176 -34.91 -9.55 -15.31
CA ASP A 176 -34.85 -8.28 -14.60
C ASP A 176 -33.63 -7.53 -15.12
N ASP A 177 -33.84 -6.56 -16.00
CA ASP A 177 -32.76 -5.88 -16.72
C ASP A 177 -31.91 -4.95 -15.84
N ARG A 178 -32.35 -4.69 -14.60
CA ARG A 178 -31.68 -3.84 -13.61
C ARG A 178 -31.91 -4.37 -12.18
N ALA A 179 -31.45 -5.59 -11.93
CA ALA A 179 -31.51 -6.21 -10.61
C ALA A 179 -30.66 -5.47 -9.57
N SER A 180 -29.53 -4.87 -9.97
CA SER A 180 -28.74 -3.96 -9.14
C SER A 180 -27.85 -3.06 -9.99
N GLU A 181 -27.44 -1.93 -9.41
CA GLU A 181 -26.58 -0.94 -10.06
C GLU A 181 -25.42 -0.56 -9.14
N GLN A 182 -24.25 -0.31 -9.73
CA GLN A 182 -23.08 0.23 -9.05
C GLN A 182 -22.55 1.40 -9.87
N LYS A 183 -22.24 2.53 -9.23
CA LYS A 183 -21.71 3.74 -9.90
C LYS A 183 -20.44 4.21 -9.20
N TYR A 184 -19.50 4.73 -9.97
CA TYR A 184 -18.21 5.18 -9.46
C TYR A 184 -17.87 6.55 -10.01
N LYS A 185 -17.30 7.40 -9.17
CA LYS A 185 -16.84 8.74 -9.52
C LYS A 185 -15.34 8.85 -9.28
N TRP A 186 -14.62 9.35 -10.26
CA TRP A 186 -13.16 9.49 -10.24
C TRP A 186 -12.75 10.96 -10.35
N ASP A 187 -11.57 11.29 -9.85
CA ASP A 187 -10.94 12.59 -10.12
C ASP A 187 -10.05 12.57 -11.37
N GLU A 188 -9.47 13.72 -11.68
CA GLU A 188 -8.59 13.91 -12.85
C GLU A 188 -7.29 13.09 -12.78
N GLU A 189 -6.91 12.62 -11.60
CA GLU A 189 -5.74 11.76 -11.36
C GLU A 189 -6.12 10.26 -11.30
N ASN A 190 -7.35 9.91 -11.67
CA ASN A 190 -7.92 8.56 -11.67
C ASN A 190 -8.00 7.93 -10.26
N ARG A 191 -8.27 8.73 -9.23
CA ARG A 191 -8.56 8.27 -7.86
C ARG A 191 -10.06 8.23 -7.61
N LEU A 192 -10.54 7.20 -6.90
CA LEU A 192 -11.97 6.97 -6.66
C LEU A 192 -12.48 7.96 -5.61
N LEU A 193 -13.31 8.94 -5.98
CA LEU A 193 -13.87 9.92 -5.06
C LEU A 193 -15.12 9.39 -4.33
N ALA A 194 -15.93 8.60 -5.02
CA ALA A 194 -17.14 8.02 -4.44
C ALA A 194 -17.59 6.77 -5.19
N ALA A 195 -18.27 5.88 -4.47
CA ALA A 195 -18.91 4.69 -4.99
C ALA A 195 -20.36 4.65 -4.49
N ASP A 196 -21.31 4.38 -5.37
CA ASP A 196 -22.69 4.03 -5.05
C ASP A 196 -22.88 2.54 -5.32
N GLU A 197 -23.28 1.82 -4.28
CA GLU A 197 -23.48 0.38 -4.28
C GLU A 197 -24.95 0.12 -3.97
N ASN A 198 -25.81 0.20 -5.00
CA ASN A 198 -27.26 0.05 -4.89
C ASN A 198 -27.94 0.99 -3.88
N GLY A 199 -27.59 2.28 -3.91
CA GLY A 199 -28.11 3.32 -3.02
C GLY A 199 -27.25 3.56 -1.77
N PHE A 200 -26.17 2.81 -1.58
CA PHE A 200 -25.21 2.99 -0.50
C PHE A 200 -24.00 3.76 -1.00
N VAL A 201 -23.90 5.04 -0.64
CA VAL A 201 -22.80 5.89 -1.12
C VAL A 201 -21.65 5.92 -0.12
N SER A 202 -20.47 5.58 -0.60
CA SER A 202 -19.18 5.72 0.09
C SER A 202 -18.35 6.81 -0.56
N ASN A 203 -17.56 7.53 0.24
CA ASN A 203 -16.76 8.68 -0.19
C ASN A 203 -15.31 8.53 0.29
N TYR A 204 -14.37 8.97 -0.54
CA TYR A 204 -12.95 8.86 -0.27
C TYR A 204 -12.23 10.19 -0.52
N TRP A 205 -11.27 10.51 0.33
CA TRP A 205 -10.40 11.67 0.19
C TRP A 205 -8.95 11.24 0.21
N TYR A 206 -8.14 11.96 -0.56
CA TYR A 206 -6.72 11.68 -0.74
C TYR A 206 -5.90 12.92 -0.38
N ASP A 207 -4.68 12.70 0.10
CA ASP A 207 -3.69 13.76 0.19
C ASP A 207 -3.08 14.07 -1.19
N ALA A 208 -2.18 15.05 -1.24
CA ALA A 208 -1.49 15.45 -2.45
C ALA A 208 -0.54 14.38 -3.01
N ASP A 209 -0.18 13.36 -2.21
CA ASP A 209 0.62 12.21 -2.64
C ASP A 209 -0.26 11.09 -3.24
N GLY A 210 -1.58 11.26 -3.19
CA GLY A 210 -2.58 10.31 -3.69
C GLY A 210 -2.86 9.17 -2.71
N GLU A 211 -2.47 9.30 -1.44
CA GLU A 211 -2.80 8.33 -0.40
C GLU A 211 -4.13 8.69 0.27
N ARG A 212 -4.97 7.69 0.50
CA ARG A 212 -6.29 7.87 1.11
C ARG A 212 -6.15 8.34 2.55
N THR A 213 -6.72 9.50 2.85
CA THR A 213 -6.71 10.13 4.19
C THR A 213 -8.03 9.94 4.92
N VAL A 214 -9.14 9.87 4.19
CA VAL A 214 -10.47 9.64 4.77
C VAL A 214 -11.26 8.68 3.90
N LYS A 215 -11.99 7.77 4.55
CA LYS A 215 -13.07 6.97 3.96
C LYS A 215 -14.31 7.19 4.81
N THR A 216 -15.45 7.47 4.18
CA THR A 216 -16.76 7.39 4.81
C THR A 216 -17.63 6.42 4.04
N SER A 217 -18.48 5.68 4.74
CA SER A 217 -19.48 4.81 4.13
C SER A 217 -20.85 5.17 4.68
N GLY A 218 -21.83 5.27 3.79
CA GLY A 218 -23.22 5.48 4.16
C GLY A 218 -23.80 4.26 4.89
N GLU A 219 -24.61 4.50 5.92
CA GLU A 219 -25.66 3.59 6.36
C GLU A 219 -26.94 4.01 5.64
N ASN A 220 -27.62 3.05 5.00
CA ASN A 220 -28.93 3.27 4.40
C ASN A 220 -29.93 2.27 4.98
N GLU A 221 -30.92 2.78 5.71
CA GLU A 221 -32.19 2.08 5.94
C GLU A 221 -33.17 2.62 4.90
N ALA A 222 -33.28 1.97 3.74
CA ALA A 222 -34.20 2.37 2.67
C ALA A 222 -35.38 1.41 2.56
N ILE A 223 -36.58 1.96 2.49
CA ILE A 223 -37.83 1.26 2.19
C ILE A 223 -38.13 1.48 0.71
N PHE A 224 -38.26 0.38 -0.03
CA PHE A 224 -38.69 0.38 -1.42
C PHE A 224 -40.10 -0.21 -1.51
N VAL A 225 -41.00 0.47 -2.21
CA VAL A 225 -42.34 -0.03 -2.54
C VAL A 225 -42.42 -0.11 -4.06
N ASN A 226 -42.67 -1.31 -4.60
CA ASN A 226 -42.72 -1.58 -6.05
C ASN A 226 -41.45 -1.15 -6.84
N SER A 227 -40.27 -1.30 -6.23
CA SER A 227 -38.98 -0.87 -6.81
C SER A 227 -38.79 0.65 -6.92
N GLU A 228 -39.70 1.45 -6.36
CA GLU A 228 -39.51 2.89 -6.15
C GLU A 228 -39.08 3.16 -4.71
N PHE A 229 -38.11 4.06 -4.54
CA PHE A 229 -37.67 4.51 -3.22
C PHE A 229 -38.81 5.25 -2.52
N SER A 230 -39.25 4.73 -1.37
CA SER A 230 -40.42 5.23 -0.64
C SER A 230 -40.05 5.92 0.68
N GLY A 231 -38.77 5.88 1.10
CA GLY A 231 -38.23 6.60 2.25
C GLY A 231 -37.00 5.92 2.86
N GLY A 232 -36.11 6.67 3.52
CA GLY A 232 -34.95 6.11 4.21
C GLY A 232 -33.98 7.13 4.81
N ASN A 233 -33.14 6.69 5.76
CA ASN A 233 -32.10 7.52 6.39
C ASN A 233 -30.74 7.26 5.72
N THR A 234 -29.98 8.32 5.45
CA THR A 234 -28.71 8.25 4.72
C THR A 234 -27.60 8.84 5.60
N GLY A 235 -27.05 8.07 6.52
CA GLY A 235 -26.06 8.58 7.49
C GLY A 235 -24.62 8.27 7.08
N THR A 236 -23.66 9.18 7.25
CA THR A 236 -22.22 8.88 7.09
C THR A 236 -21.63 8.29 8.39
N ALA A 237 -22.35 7.40 9.07
CA ALA A 237 -22.06 6.97 10.44
C ALA A 237 -20.69 6.29 10.60
N ARG A 238 -20.24 5.60 9.53
CA ARG A 238 -18.97 4.89 9.50
C ARG A 238 -17.92 5.72 8.79
N PHE A 239 -16.84 6.03 9.51
CA PHE A 239 -15.67 6.68 8.94
C PHE A 239 -14.36 6.03 9.41
N SER A 240 -13.35 6.15 8.56
CA SER A 240 -11.95 5.86 8.88
C SER A 240 -11.10 7.05 8.47
N LEU A 241 -10.31 7.55 9.42
CA LEU A 241 -9.34 8.62 9.26
C LEU A 241 -7.93 8.02 9.31
N TYR A 242 -7.23 8.06 8.19
CA TYR A 242 -5.86 7.57 8.04
C TYR A 242 -4.90 8.72 8.33
N VAL A 243 -4.60 8.94 9.61
CA VAL A 243 -3.69 10.02 10.06
C VAL A 243 -2.28 9.77 9.52
N SER A 244 -1.88 8.50 9.46
CA SER A 244 -0.65 8.03 8.82
C SER A 244 -0.76 6.52 8.58
N PRO A 245 0.18 5.89 7.86
CA PRO A 245 0.24 4.42 7.77
C PRO A 245 0.30 3.70 9.12
N TYR A 246 0.71 4.41 10.19
CA TYR A 246 0.87 3.91 11.54
C TYR A 246 -0.34 4.14 12.45
N LEU A 247 -1.31 4.96 12.05
CA LEU A 247 -2.44 5.33 12.91
C LEU A 247 -3.71 5.55 12.08
N VAL A 248 -4.71 4.72 12.34
CA VAL A 248 -6.06 4.85 11.78
C VAL A 248 -7.04 5.09 12.91
N ALA A 249 -7.82 6.16 12.83
CA ALA A 249 -8.87 6.49 13.78
C ALA A 249 -10.25 6.24 13.14
N GLY A 250 -11.25 5.89 13.96
CA GLY A 250 -12.62 5.64 13.50
C GLY A 250 -13.67 6.12 14.50
N GLN A 251 -14.91 5.72 14.25
CA GLN A 251 -16.09 6.12 15.04
C GLN A 251 -15.96 5.80 16.54
N GLY A 252 -16.53 6.66 17.39
CA GLY A 252 -16.48 6.49 18.86
C GLY A 252 -15.10 6.69 19.48
N GLY A 253 -14.14 7.23 18.72
CA GLY A 253 -12.77 7.51 19.14
C GLY A 253 -11.91 6.27 19.35
N LYS A 254 -12.27 5.21 18.62
CA LYS A 254 -11.45 4.02 18.43
C LYS A 254 -10.26 4.38 17.55
N TYR A 255 -9.10 3.81 17.82
CA TYR A 255 -7.97 3.88 16.91
C TYR A 255 -7.21 2.57 16.87
N THR A 256 -6.50 2.35 15.76
CA THR A 256 -5.55 1.27 15.60
C THR A 256 -4.18 1.86 15.29
N LYS A 257 -3.18 1.50 16.11
CA LYS A 257 -1.77 1.78 15.84
C LYS A 257 -1.13 0.59 15.14
N HIS A 258 -0.49 0.83 14.02
CA HIS A 258 0.20 -0.19 13.23
C HIS A 258 1.72 -0.04 13.36
N ILE A 259 2.40 -1.17 13.58
CA ILE A 259 3.85 -1.26 13.64
C ILE A 259 4.32 -2.12 12.48
N TYR A 260 5.37 -1.65 11.78
CA TYR A 260 5.90 -2.29 10.59
C TYR A 260 7.39 -2.59 10.72
N ILE A 261 7.85 -3.66 10.05
CA ILE A 261 9.25 -3.87 9.69
C ILE A 261 9.36 -3.74 8.17
N GLY A 262 10.00 -2.68 7.70
CA GLY A 262 9.96 -2.31 6.28
C GLY A 262 8.50 -2.05 5.85
N SER A 263 8.04 -2.76 4.83
CA SER A 263 6.66 -2.66 4.33
C SER A 263 5.68 -3.66 4.98
N GLN A 264 6.17 -4.55 5.84
CA GLN A 264 5.36 -5.62 6.42
C GLN A 264 4.77 -5.17 7.75
N ARG A 265 3.44 -5.22 7.87
CA ARG A 265 2.74 -5.00 9.14
C ARG A 265 3.05 -6.18 10.05
N ILE A 266 3.55 -5.91 11.25
CA ILE A 266 3.88 -6.93 12.24
C ILE A 266 2.99 -6.86 13.46
N VAL A 267 2.47 -5.68 13.83
CA VAL A 267 1.57 -5.50 14.99
C VAL A 267 0.49 -4.47 14.70
N SER A 268 -0.73 -4.74 15.14
CA SER A 268 -1.80 -3.76 15.32
C SER A 268 -2.18 -3.68 16.79
N LYS A 269 -2.27 -2.47 17.33
CA LYS A 269 -2.68 -2.20 18.70
C LYS A 269 -3.96 -1.38 18.70
N LEU A 270 -5.00 -1.88 19.37
CA LEU A 270 -6.27 -1.18 19.49
C LEU A 270 -6.28 -0.33 20.76
N GLY A 271 -6.81 0.88 20.64
CA GLY A 271 -7.06 1.76 21.77
C GLY A 271 -8.31 2.60 21.60
N ASP A 272 -8.63 3.36 22.65
CA ASP A 272 -9.76 4.29 22.71
C ASP A 272 -9.34 5.68 23.23
N LEU A 273 -10.29 6.61 23.25
CA LEU A 273 -10.11 7.98 23.75
C LEU A 273 -9.51 8.06 25.15
N ALA A 274 -9.92 7.17 26.05
CA ALA A 274 -9.43 7.16 27.42
C ALA A 274 -7.95 6.77 27.48
N SER A 275 -7.51 5.90 26.56
CA SER A 275 -6.14 5.41 26.47
C SER A 275 -5.14 6.38 25.80
N TYR A 276 -5.60 7.37 25.04
CA TYR A 276 -4.73 8.30 24.29
C TYR A 276 -4.48 9.62 25.02
N GLY A 277 -5.33 10.00 25.97
CA GLY A 277 -5.23 11.26 26.73
C GLY A 277 -5.74 12.51 25.98
N ALA A 278 -5.67 12.52 24.64
CA ALA A 278 -6.32 13.50 23.75
C ALA A 278 -7.10 12.75 22.65
N ASP A 279 -8.24 13.26 22.20
CA ASP A 279 -8.98 12.59 21.11
C ASP A 279 -8.22 12.78 19.78
N PRO A 280 -7.72 11.72 19.11
CA PRO A 280 -6.94 11.85 17.88
C PRO A 280 -7.78 12.34 16.68
N ARG A 281 -9.11 12.34 16.80
CA ARG A 281 -10.04 12.96 15.84
C ARG A 281 -10.23 14.45 16.11
N LYS A 282 -9.97 14.89 17.33
CA LYS A 282 -10.03 16.29 17.72
C LYS A 282 -8.70 16.93 17.41
N ILE A 283 -8.75 18.21 17.11
CA ILE A 283 -7.58 19.07 17.10
C ILE A 283 -7.69 19.91 18.38
N PRO A 284 -7.17 19.45 19.54
CA PRO A 284 -7.19 20.26 20.73
C PRO A 284 -6.26 21.45 20.46
N TYR A 285 -6.78 22.67 20.56
CA TYR A 285 -6.02 23.93 20.39
C TYR A 285 -5.65 24.36 18.96
N ALA A 286 -6.45 24.06 17.94
CA ALA A 286 -6.50 24.99 16.82
C ALA A 286 -7.39 26.17 17.22
N GLY A 287 -6.79 27.21 17.81
CA GLY A 287 -7.29 28.55 17.53
C GLY A 287 -7.37 28.71 16.01
N ASN A 288 -8.02 29.77 15.51
CA ASN A 288 -8.08 30.01 14.06
C ASN A 288 -6.69 30.17 13.40
N GLU A 289 -5.60 30.01 14.14
CA GLU A 289 -4.21 30.20 13.74
C GLU A 289 -3.37 28.98 14.14
N ALA A 290 -2.71 28.37 13.14
CA ALA A 290 -1.63 27.41 13.32
C ALA A 290 -0.48 27.83 12.39
N ASP A 291 0.74 27.95 12.91
CA ASP A 291 1.95 28.36 12.16
C ASP A 291 1.76 29.58 11.22
N GLY A 292 1.05 30.62 11.67
CA GLY A 292 0.81 31.84 10.89
C GLY A 292 -0.17 31.67 9.72
N VAL A 293 -0.87 30.54 9.64
CA VAL A 293 -1.96 30.30 8.69
C VAL A 293 -3.28 30.37 9.42
N LYS A 294 -4.16 31.28 8.98
CA LYS A 294 -5.53 31.31 9.47
C LYS A 294 -6.34 30.19 8.80
N VAL A 295 -6.82 29.23 9.56
CA VAL A 295 -7.62 28.11 9.01
C VAL A 295 -9.09 28.33 9.35
N ASP A 296 -9.90 28.56 8.32
CA ASP A 296 -11.36 28.61 8.46
C ASP A 296 -11.95 27.20 8.40
N TYR A 297 -12.01 26.56 9.56
CA TYR A 297 -12.57 25.20 9.69
C TYR A 297 -14.05 25.13 9.33
N LYS A 298 -14.82 26.21 9.53
CA LYS A 298 -16.24 26.24 9.17
C LYS A 298 -16.40 26.19 7.65
N THR A 299 -15.64 27.02 6.93
CA THR A 299 -15.66 27.01 5.47
C THR A 299 -15.17 25.69 4.90
N LYS A 300 -14.03 25.17 5.38
CA LYS A 300 -13.51 23.85 4.94
C LYS A 300 -14.51 22.71 5.18
N TYR A 301 -15.16 22.70 6.34
CA TYR A 301 -16.19 21.71 6.64
C TYR A 301 -17.40 21.87 5.70
N GLY A 302 -17.84 23.09 5.45
CA GLY A 302 -18.92 23.38 4.49
C GLY A 302 -18.59 22.90 3.07
N GLU A 303 -17.36 23.14 2.60
CA GLU A 303 -16.88 22.66 1.29
C GLU A 303 -16.86 21.13 1.21
N GLN A 304 -16.37 20.45 2.24
CA GLN A 304 -16.37 18.99 2.30
C GLN A 304 -17.78 18.40 2.34
N LEU A 305 -18.69 19.01 3.11
CA LEU A 305 -20.10 18.60 3.14
C LEU A 305 -20.77 18.79 1.79
N GLN A 306 -20.47 19.89 1.11
CA GLN A 306 -20.96 20.15 -0.23
C GLN A 306 -20.41 19.10 -1.23
N ALA A 307 -19.13 18.71 -1.11
CA ALA A 307 -18.55 17.67 -1.95
C ALA A 307 -19.27 16.31 -1.77
N ILE A 308 -19.64 15.95 -0.54
CA ILE A 308 -20.46 14.75 -0.27
C ILE A 308 -21.82 14.88 -0.95
N LYS A 309 -22.53 16.00 -0.72
CA LYS A 309 -23.84 16.25 -1.35
C LYS A 309 -23.77 16.22 -2.88
N ASP A 310 -22.68 16.72 -3.45
CA ASP A 310 -22.41 16.68 -4.88
C ASP A 310 -22.15 15.25 -5.39
N ASN A 311 -21.53 14.38 -4.59
CA ASN A 311 -21.38 12.96 -4.94
C ASN A 311 -22.73 12.24 -4.97
N TYR A 312 -23.58 12.44 -3.94
CA TYR A 312 -24.96 11.94 -3.93
C TYR A 312 -25.75 12.42 -5.15
N ARG A 313 -25.66 13.73 -5.46
CA ARG A 313 -26.26 14.33 -6.66
C ARG A 313 -25.70 13.74 -7.96
N THR A 314 -24.41 13.43 -8.02
CA THR A 314 -23.77 12.79 -9.18
C THR A 314 -24.40 11.43 -9.49
N PHE A 315 -24.80 10.69 -8.46
CA PHE A 315 -25.44 9.38 -8.61
C PHE A 315 -26.96 9.44 -8.69
N GLU A 316 -27.54 10.64 -8.64
CA GLU A 316 -28.99 10.89 -8.61
C GLU A 316 -29.66 10.30 -7.35
N ILE A 317 -28.92 10.25 -6.24
CA ILE A 317 -29.42 9.77 -4.95
C ILE A 317 -29.72 10.97 -4.04
N PRO A 318 -30.91 11.04 -3.41
CA PRO A 318 -31.19 12.08 -2.44
C PRO A 318 -30.28 11.93 -1.21
N TYR A 319 -29.67 13.02 -0.78
CA TYR A 319 -28.95 13.07 0.48
C TYR A 319 -29.92 13.38 1.62
N ASN A 320 -30.22 12.39 2.46
CA ASN A 320 -31.07 12.56 3.66
C ASN A 320 -30.26 12.57 4.97
N GLY A 321 -28.95 12.80 4.90
CA GLY A 321 -28.06 12.77 6.05
C GLY A 321 -28.23 13.98 6.99
N GLN A 322 -28.02 13.74 8.28
CA GLN A 322 -28.03 14.80 9.28
C GLN A 322 -26.66 15.50 9.33
N ASP A 323 -26.64 16.79 8.97
CA ASP A 323 -25.45 17.61 9.02
C ASP A 323 -25.04 17.89 10.49
N ASN A 324 -23.76 17.73 10.81
CA ASN A 324 -23.24 18.01 12.14
C ASN A 324 -22.61 19.40 12.23
N THR A 325 -22.99 20.19 13.21
CA THR A 325 -22.48 21.56 13.40
C THR A 325 -21.24 21.64 14.29
N ASP A 326 -20.79 20.54 14.90
CA ASP A 326 -19.64 20.46 15.81
C ASP A 326 -18.34 20.02 15.10
N TYR A 327 -17.90 20.85 14.15
CA TYR A 327 -16.72 20.62 13.28
C TYR A 327 -15.37 20.80 13.99
N VAL A 328 -15.34 21.46 15.16
CA VAL A 328 -14.10 21.76 15.91
C VAL A 328 -13.75 20.62 16.88
N ASN A 329 -14.74 19.96 17.47
CA ASN A 329 -14.53 18.91 18.47
C ASN A 329 -14.52 17.50 17.86
N GLY A 330 -14.09 17.33 16.60
CA GLY A 330 -13.86 16.00 16.02
C GLY A 330 -15.11 15.12 15.94
N LYS A 331 -16.31 15.70 16.08
CA LYS A 331 -17.56 14.98 15.87
C LYS A 331 -17.87 14.76 14.39
N GLY A 332 -17.05 15.27 13.47
CA GLY A 332 -17.06 14.93 12.04
C GLY A 332 -18.44 14.95 11.39
N PHE A 333 -18.58 14.27 10.25
CA PHE A 333 -19.84 14.15 9.50
C PHE A 333 -20.92 13.28 10.20
N CYS A 334 -20.59 12.61 11.30
CA CYS A 334 -21.48 11.69 12.00
C CYS A 334 -21.36 11.83 13.52
N CYS A 335 -22.46 12.12 14.19
CA CYS A 335 -22.49 12.26 15.64
C CYS A 335 -23.34 11.26 16.39
N ASP A 336 -23.59 10.07 15.86
CA ASP A 336 -24.02 8.96 16.69
C ASP A 336 -22.81 8.21 17.22
N ASP A 337 -22.09 8.86 18.14
CA ASP A 337 -21.14 8.19 19.03
C ASP A 337 -21.89 7.23 19.99
N ASN A 338 -23.23 7.24 20.02
CA ASN A 338 -24.07 6.37 20.82
C ASN A 338 -24.59 5.13 20.08
N THR A 339 -24.06 4.80 18.90
CA THR A 339 -24.43 3.54 18.23
C THR A 339 -24.13 2.35 19.13
N PRO A 340 -24.96 1.29 19.09
CA PRO A 340 -24.71 0.05 19.83
C PRO A 340 -23.30 -0.50 19.57
N GLU A 341 -22.78 -0.40 18.35
CA GLU A 341 -21.45 -0.84 17.93
C GLU A 341 -20.33 0.00 18.57
N ALA A 342 -20.53 1.32 18.70
CA ALA A 342 -19.59 2.19 19.39
C ALA A 342 -19.59 1.92 20.90
N ALA A 343 -20.76 1.66 21.49
CA ALA A 343 -20.92 1.34 22.92
C ALA A 343 -20.32 -0.03 23.30
N GLN A 344 -20.63 -1.08 22.52
CA GLN A 344 -20.12 -2.44 22.75
C GLN A 344 -18.60 -2.49 22.71
N THR A 345 -17.96 -1.87 21.72
CA THR A 345 -16.49 -1.86 21.64
C THR A 345 -15.86 -1.06 22.77
N ARG A 346 -16.44 0.09 23.18
CA ARG A 346 -15.95 0.84 24.35
C ARG A 346 -16.01 -0.01 25.62
N ALA A 347 -17.10 -0.75 25.81
CA ALA A 347 -17.22 -1.69 26.92
C ALA A 347 -16.13 -2.76 26.86
N MET A 348 -15.90 -3.40 25.71
CA MET A 348 -14.86 -4.41 25.53
C MET A 348 -13.44 -3.90 25.83
N VAL A 349 -13.09 -2.70 25.32
CA VAL A 349 -11.78 -2.09 25.57
C VAL A 349 -11.60 -1.75 27.05
N ARG A 350 -12.63 -1.15 27.69
CA ARG A 350 -12.60 -0.79 29.12
C ARG A 350 -12.49 -2.00 30.05
N THR A 351 -13.29 -3.04 29.83
CA THR A 351 -13.32 -4.23 30.70
C THR A 351 -11.98 -4.96 30.72
N ARG A 352 -11.18 -4.90 29.64
CA ARG A 352 -9.88 -5.59 29.55
C ARG A 352 -8.65 -4.70 29.75
N ALA A 353 -8.78 -3.37 29.67
CA ALA A 353 -7.71 -2.46 30.07
C ALA A 353 -7.44 -2.57 31.59
N GLY A 354 -8.50 -2.78 32.39
CA GLY A 354 -8.45 -2.69 33.85
C GLY A 354 -8.44 -1.23 34.30
N GLU A 355 -9.04 -0.93 35.46
CA GLU A 355 -9.06 0.44 36.01
C GLU A 355 -7.66 0.81 36.54
N GLY A 356 -6.91 1.62 35.78
CA GLY A 356 -5.62 2.15 36.21
C GLY A 356 -4.91 2.97 35.14
N SER A 357 -4.36 4.12 35.52
CA SER A 357 -3.55 5.00 34.66
C SER A 357 -2.18 4.36 34.37
N GLY A 358 -2.14 3.48 33.38
CA GLY A 358 -0.93 2.78 32.92
C GLY A 358 -1.18 1.58 32.00
N ALA A 359 -2.43 1.29 31.65
CA ALA A 359 -2.86 0.06 30.97
C ALA A 359 -3.38 0.26 29.53
N ASN A 360 -2.77 1.18 28.78
CA ASN A 360 -3.22 1.53 27.43
C ASN A 360 -2.78 0.48 26.40
N GLU A 361 -3.62 0.18 25.40
CA GLU A 361 -3.28 -0.66 24.23
C GLU A 361 -2.91 -2.14 24.53
N LYS A 362 -3.57 -2.77 25.51
CA LYS A 362 -3.37 -4.21 25.81
C LYS A 362 -3.91 -5.15 24.72
N LEU A 363 -4.81 -4.68 23.86
CA LEU A 363 -5.30 -5.43 22.70
C LEU A 363 -4.29 -5.31 21.55
N GLN A 364 -3.33 -6.24 21.51
CA GLN A 364 -2.28 -6.30 20.51
C GLN A 364 -2.44 -7.56 19.65
N PHE A 365 -2.31 -7.37 18.35
CA PHE A 365 -2.48 -8.41 17.34
C PHE A 365 -1.23 -8.48 16.45
N TYR A 366 -0.60 -9.64 16.43
CA TYR A 366 0.65 -9.89 15.72
C TYR A 366 0.37 -10.61 14.42
N TYR A 367 0.90 -10.10 13.32
CA TYR A 367 0.63 -10.61 11.97
C TYR A 367 1.70 -11.58 11.51
N HIS A 368 1.25 -12.72 10.99
CA HIS A 368 2.06 -13.78 10.44
C HIS A 368 1.61 -14.03 9.00
N PRO A 369 2.20 -13.32 8.03
CA PRO A 369 1.71 -13.38 6.67
C PRO A 369 2.20 -14.61 5.90
N ASP A 370 1.51 -14.90 4.80
CA ASP A 370 1.96 -15.86 3.80
C ASP A 370 3.17 -15.36 2.98
N HIS A 371 3.60 -16.12 1.98
CA HIS A 371 4.73 -15.74 1.11
C HIS A 371 4.47 -14.51 0.23
N LEU A 372 3.20 -14.12 0.04
CA LEU A 372 2.77 -12.93 -0.68
C LEU A 372 2.67 -11.70 0.25
N GLY A 373 2.79 -11.89 1.55
CA GLY A 373 2.57 -10.83 2.53
C GLY A 373 1.09 -10.63 2.88
N SER A 374 0.19 -11.52 2.47
CA SER A 374 -1.22 -11.50 2.87
C SER A 374 -1.36 -11.89 4.34
N SER A 375 -2.31 -11.28 5.04
CA SER A 375 -2.61 -11.68 6.42
C SER A 375 -3.12 -13.12 6.42
N SER A 376 -2.37 -14.04 7.06
CA SER A 376 -2.74 -15.47 7.14
C SER A 376 -3.09 -15.83 8.58
N TYR A 377 -2.10 -15.82 9.49
CA TYR A 377 -2.36 -16.00 10.92
C TYR A 377 -2.19 -14.68 11.67
N ILE A 378 -3.07 -14.42 12.63
CA ILE A 378 -2.98 -13.27 13.54
C ILE A 378 -3.10 -13.80 14.96
N THR A 379 -2.11 -13.52 15.81
CA THR A 379 -2.12 -13.95 17.21
C THR A 379 -2.33 -12.77 18.16
N ASN A 380 -2.94 -13.01 19.32
CA ASN A 380 -3.03 -12.02 20.40
C ASN A 380 -1.74 -11.97 21.24
N LEU A 381 -1.72 -11.13 22.28
CA LEU A 381 -0.59 -10.98 23.20
C LEU A 381 -0.23 -12.28 23.96
N ASP A 382 -1.19 -13.16 24.18
CA ASP A 382 -0.99 -14.46 24.85
C ASP A 382 -0.42 -15.53 23.90
N GLY A 383 -0.26 -15.21 22.61
CA GLY A 383 0.18 -16.13 21.57
C GLY A 383 -0.91 -17.08 21.08
N GLU A 384 -2.18 -16.79 21.36
CA GLU A 384 -3.32 -17.54 20.81
C GLU A 384 -3.71 -16.99 19.43
N VAL A 385 -4.15 -17.87 18.52
CA VAL A 385 -4.67 -17.47 17.21
C VAL A 385 -5.98 -16.71 17.40
N ALA A 386 -5.97 -15.43 17.03
CA ALA A 386 -7.13 -14.56 17.03
C ALA A 386 -7.90 -14.62 15.72
N GLN A 387 -7.17 -14.73 14.60
CA GLN A 387 -7.74 -14.86 13.27
C GLN A 387 -6.86 -15.76 12.40
N HIS A 388 -7.49 -16.58 11.58
CA HIS A 388 -6.87 -17.41 10.56
C HIS A 388 -7.59 -17.19 9.24
N ILE A 389 -6.86 -16.85 8.19
CA ILE A 389 -7.38 -16.45 6.89
C ILE A 389 -6.60 -17.19 5.81
N GLU A 390 -7.34 -17.79 4.87
CA GLU A 390 -6.81 -18.39 3.66
C GLU A 390 -7.49 -17.81 2.44
N TYR A 391 -6.79 -17.80 1.31
CA TYR A 391 -7.27 -17.15 0.08
C TYR A 391 -7.30 -18.14 -1.08
N VAL A 392 -8.24 -17.93 -2.01
CA VAL A 392 -8.09 -18.44 -3.37
C VAL A 392 -7.10 -17.54 -4.14
N PRO A 393 -6.53 -18.01 -5.26
CA PRO A 393 -5.35 -17.38 -5.87
C PRO A 393 -5.46 -15.89 -6.18
N PHE A 394 -6.64 -15.41 -6.55
CA PHE A 394 -6.86 -14.01 -6.92
C PHE A 394 -7.34 -13.12 -5.76
N GLY A 395 -7.27 -13.60 -4.52
CA GLY A 395 -7.42 -12.78 -3.31
C GLY A 395 -8.81 -12.76 -2.69
N GLU A 396 -9.76 -13.56 -3.19
CA GLU A 396 -11.00 -13.82 -2.46
C GLU A 396 -10.71 -14.73 -1.26
N VAL A 397 -11.42 -14.51 -0.16
CA VAL A 397 -11.25 -15.29 1.07
C VAL A 397 -11.82 -16.70 0.86
N PHE A 398 -10.96 -17.71 1.06
CA PHE A 398 -11.33 -19.12 1.04
C PHE A 398 -11.79 -19.60 2.42
N ILE A 399 -11.06 -19.25 3.48
CA ILE A 399 -11.41 -19.56 4.87
C ILE A 399 -11.16 -18.33 5.71
N GLU A 400 -12.07 -18.05 6.63
CA GLU A 400 -11.86 -17.08 7.70
C GLU A 400 -12.40 -17.67 9.00
N GLU A 401 -11.52 -17.90 9.96
CA GLU A 401 -11.87 -18.26 11.32
C GLU A 401 -11.39 -17.15 12.25
N ARG A 402 -12.25 -16.72 13.18
CA ARG A 402 -11.94 -15.62 14.09
C ARG A 402 -12.52 -15.85 15.47
N ASN A 403 -11.87 -15.28 16.48
CA ASN A 403 -12.53 -14.99 17.74
C ASN A 403 -13.21 -13.61 17.62
N ASN A 404 -14.35 -13.41 18.27
CA ASN A 404 -15.21 -12.21 18.10
C ASN A 404 -14.61 -10.92 18.71
N MET A 405 -13.28 -10.80 18.80
CA MET A 405 -12.60 -9.69 19.47
C MET A 405 -12.22 -8.56 18.51
N TRP A 406 -11.69 -8.89 17.33
CA TRP A 406 -11.30 -7.92 16.32
C TRP A 406 -11.14 -8.61 14.96
N ASN A 407 -11.56 -7.92 13.91
CA ASN A 407 -11.34 -8.33 12.52
C ASN A 407 -10.40 -7.34 11.84
N THR A 408 -9.33 -7.84 11.22
CA THR A 408 -8.47 -6.95 10.44
C THR A 408 -9.13 -6.63 9.09
N PRO A 409 -9.16 -5.36 8.66
CA PRO A 409 -9.57 -5.03 7.29
C PRO A 409 -8.44 -5.27 6.28
N TYR A 410 -7.22 -5.59 6.74
CA TYR A 410 -6.06 -5.77 5.87
C TYR A 410 -5.84 -7.24 5.55
N LEU A 411 -6.30 -7.68 4.39
CA LEU A 411 -6.39 -9.10 4.03
C LEU A 411 -5.30 -9.47 3.00
N PHE A 412 -5.70 -9.69 1.74
CA PHE A 412 -4.81 -10.10 0.65
C PHE A 412 -3.70 -9.08 0.38
N ASN A 413 -2.44 -9.54 0.29
CA ASN A 413 -1.24 -8.70 0.16
C ASN A 413 -1.12 -7.59 1.23
N ALA A 414 -1.76 -7.79 2.40
CA ALA A 414 -1.90 -6.82 3.48
C ALA A 414 -2.57 -5.49 3.08
N LYS A 415 -3.35 -5.49 1.99
CA LYS A 415 -4.14 -4.35 1.51
C LYS A 415 -5.50 -4.32 2.18
N GLU A 416 -6.01 -3.11 2.36
CA GLU A 416 -7.31 -2.91 2.96
C GLU A 416 -8.39 -3.39 1.99
N PHE A 417 -9.25 -4.28 2.47
CA PHE A 417 -10.47 -4.68 1.80
C PHE A 417 -11.57 -3.71 2.18
N ASP A 418 -12.08 -3.03 1.17
CA ASP A 418 -13.20 -2.12 1.25
C ASP A 418 -14.50 -2.95 1.14
N GLU A 419 -15.07 -3.32 2.30
CA GLU A 419 -16.32 -4.10 2.40
C GLU A 419 -17.53 -3.44 1.70
N GLU A 420 -17.57 -2.11 1.61
CA GLU A 420 -18.62 -1.37 0.89
C GLU A 420 -18.59 -1.67 -0.60
N THR A 421 -17.42 -1.79 -1.22
CA THR A 421 -17.27 -1.97 -2.67
C THR A 421 -16.91 -3.40 -3.07
N GLY A 422 -16.43 -4.21 -2.13
CA GLY A 422 -15.85 -5.52 -2.40
C GLY A 422 -14.43 -5.46 -2.98
N MET A 423 -13.78 -4.30 -2.97
CA MET A 423 -12.50 -4.07 -3.64
C MET A 423 -11.33 -3.95 -2.65
N TYR A 424 -10.12 -4.22 -3.11
CA TYR A 424 -8.91 -3.91 -2.37
C TYR A 424 -8.33 -2.55 -2.77
N TYR A 425 -8.05 -1.69 -1.79
CA TYR A 425 -7.33 -0.44 -2.00
C TYR A 425 -5.81 -0.67 -1.97
N TYR A 426 -5.15 -0.48 -3.11
CA TYR A 426 -3.69 -0.67 -3.28
C TYR A 426 -2.88 0.64 -3.26
N GLY A 427 -3.52 1.79 -2.95
CA GLY A 427 -2.91 3.11 -3.09
C GLY A 427 -3.26 3.73 -4.42
N ALA A 428 -2.61 3.26 -5.49
CA ALA A 428 -2.76 3.84 -6.82
C ALA A 428 -4.03 3.40 -7.57
N ARG A 429 -4.63 2.26 -7.21
CA ARG A 429 -5.76 1.64 -7.92
C ARG A 429 -6.59 0.79 -6.95
N TYR A 430 -7.81 0.49 -7.39
CA TYR A 430 -8.72 -0.45 -6.75
C TYR A 430 -8.73 -1.78 -7.51
N TYR A 431 -8.59 -2.88 -6.78
CA TYR A 431 -8.54 -4.24 -7.33
C TYR A 431 -9.79 -5.02 -6.94
N GLU A 432 -10.49 -5.57 -7.93
CA GLU A 432 -11.69 -6.40 -7.72
C GLU A 432 -11.29 -7.89 -7.79
N PRO A 433 -11.24 -8.61 -6.66
CA PRO A 433 -10.71 -9.96 -6.61
C PRO A 433 -11.59 -10.98 -7.35
N LYS A 434 -12.93 -10.81 -7.37
CA LYS A 434 -13.85 -11.72 -8.08
C LYS A 434 -13.62 -11.65 -9.59
N LEU A 435 -13.51 -10.44 -10.15
CA LEU A 435 -13.18 -10.25 -11.57
C LEU A 435 -11.70 -10.51 -11.88
N SER A 436 -10.83 -10.38 -10.89
CA SER A 436 -9.38 -10.52 -10.99
C SER A 436 -8.71 -9.44 -11.86
N LEU A 437 -9.27 -8.22 -11.80
CA LEU A 437 -8.87 -7.07 -12.61
C LEU A 437 -8.75 -5.79 -11.76
N TRP A 438 -7.96 -4.84 -12.25
CA TRP A 438 -7.98 -3.46 -11.76
C TRP A 438 -9.19 -2.71 -12.32
N MET A 439 -9.75 -1.77 -11.54
CA MET A 439 -10.92 -0.97 -11.92
C MET A 439 -10.57 0.32 -12.70
N SER A 440 -9.29 0.65 -12.78
CA SER A 440 -8.75 1.79 -13.53
C SER A 440 -7.50 1.42 -14.31
N THR A 441 -7.13 2.28 -15.26
CA THR A 441 -5.93 2.07 -16.08
C THR A 441 -4.65 2.14 -15.25
N ASP A 442 -3.66 1.33 -15.61
CA ASP A 442 -2.32 1.38 -15.01
C ASP A 442 -1.66 2.73 -15.33
N PRO A 443 -1.27 3.54 -14.32
CA PRO A 443 -0.52 4.77 -14.55
C PRO A 443 0.83 4.56 -15.26
N MET A 444 1.31 3.32 -15.31
CA MET A 444 2.54 2.90 -15.98
C MET A 444 2.29 2.06 -17.24
N GLN A 445 1.07 2.04 -17.79
CA GLN A 445 0.71 1.22 -18.96
C GLN A 445 1.66 1.40 -20.16
N ALA A 446 2.17 2.61 -20.39
CA ALA A 446 3.14 2.89 -21.46
C ALA A 446 4.46 2.10 -21.33
N LYS A 447 4.83 1.69 -20.12
CA LYS A 447 6.02 0.85 -19.84
C LYS A 447 5.74 -0.64 -20.06
N TYR A 448 4.48 -1.05 -20.01
CA TYR A 448 4.04 -2.43 -20.11
C TYR A 448 3.07 -2.62 -21.28
N PRO A 449 3.43 -2.21 -22.51
CA PRO A 449 2.50 -2.24 -23.65
C PRO A 449 2.05 -3.66 -24.06
N HIS A 450 2.74 -4.69 -23.55
CA HIS A 450 2.43 -6.10 -23.81
C HIS A 450 1.46 -6.70 -22.78
N ILE A 451 0.98 -5.91 -21.82
CA ILE A 451 0.07 -6.34 -20.75
C ILE A 451 -1.12 -5.40 -20.73
N SER A 452 -2.31 -5.98 -20.58
CA SER A 452 -3.53 -5.19 -20.37
C SER A 452 -3.34 -4.26 -19.16
N THR A 453 -3.72 -3.00 -19.33
CA THR A 453 -3.71 -1.97 -18.28
C THR A 453 -4.53 -2.35 -17.03
N TYR A 454 -5.48 -3.28 -17.19
CA TYR A 454 -6.34 -3.80 -16.13
C TYR A 454 -5.86 -5.14 -15.54
N CYS A 455 -4.79 -5.75 -16.08
CA CYS A 455 -4.31 -7.05 -15.65
C CYS A 455 -3.65 -6.99 -14.27
N TYR A 456 -4.11 -7.85 -13.36
CA TYR A 456 -3.47 -8.05 -12.07
C TYR A 456 -2.33 -9.07 -12.21
N THR A 457 -1.13 -8.70 -11.75
CA THR A 457 0.03 -9.61 -11.56
C THR A 457 0.38 -10.53 -12.74
N PHE A 458 0.20 -10.06 -13.99
CA PHE A 458 0.45 -10.85 -15.21
C PHE A 458 -0.38 -12.14 -15.27
N ASN A 459 -1.53 -12.17 -14.58
CA ASN A 459 -2.36 -13.35 -14.35
C ASN A 459 -1.62 -14.49 -13.60
N ASN A 460 -0.61 -14.17 -12.79
CA ASN A 460 0.11 -15.11 -11.93
C ASN A 460 0.23 -14.56 -10.49
N PRO A 461 -0.89 -14.55 -9.74
CA PRO A 461 -0.97 -13.93 -8.43
C PRO A 461 -0.30 -14.74 -7.30
N ILE A 462 0.02 -16.02 -7.55
CA ILE A 462 0.71 -16.88 -6.58
C ILE A 462 2.22 -16.60 -6.54
N LYS A 463 2.77 -16.04 -7.62
CA LYS A 463 4.21 -15.73 -7.73
C LYS A 463 4.51 -14.26 -7.56
N PHE A 464 3.62 -13.40 -8.07
CA PHE A 464 3.82 -11.97 -8.10
C PHE A 464 2.79 -11.27 -7.22
N ILE A 465 3.27 -10.23 -6.54
CA ILE A 465 2.42 -9.25 -5.86
C ILE A 465 2.51 -7.92 -6.60
N ASP A 466 1.50 -7.08 -6.44
CA ASP A 466 1.61 -5.64 -6.72
C ASP A 466 1.79 -4.90 -5.38
N PRO A 467 3.04 -4.67 -4.90
CA PRO A 467 3.27 -4.19 -3.54
C PRO A 467 2.86 -2.73 -3.36
N ASN A 468 3.03 -1.94 -4.42
CA ASN A 468 2.74 -0.50 -4.59
C ASN A 468 3.68 0.19 -5.61
N GLY A 469 4.81 -0.39 -6.08
CA GLY A 469 5.52 0.00 -7.33
C GLY A 469 6.71 1.02 -7.36
N LYS A 470 8.01 0.76 -6.96
CA LYS A 470 9.35 1.37 -7.37
C LYS A 470 10.61 1.45 -6.34
N ASP A 471 11.67 0.58 -6.33
CA ASP A 471 12.97 0.74 -5.54
C ASP A 471 14.26 0.54 -6.38
N SER A 472 15.46 1.04 -6.01
CA SER A 472 16.72 0.89 -6.81
C SER A 472 17.84 0.03 -6.18
N TYR A 473 18.61 -0.69 -7.03
CA TYR A 473 19.69 -1.61 -6.64
C TYR A 473 21.02 -1.31 -7.35
N TYR A 474 22.13 -1.36 -6.60
CA TYR A 474 23.51 -1.13 -7.05
C TYR A 474 24.45 -2.22 -6.51
N ASN A 475 25.60 -2.46 -7.16
CA ASN A 475 26.67 -3.31 -6.62
C ASN A 475 27.67 -2.51 -5.76
N GLU A 476 28.62 -3.18 -5.12
CA GLU A 476 29.65 -2.54 -4.27
C GLU A 476 30.59 -1.59 -5.02
N ALA A 477 30.72 -1.75 -6.33
CA ALA A 477 31.46 -0.83 -7.20
C ALA A 477 30.65 0.41 -7.59
N GLY A 478 29.43 0.58 -7.05
CA GLY A 478 28.52 1.69 -7.30
C GLY A 478 27.77 1.61 -8.64
N GLU A 479 27.79 0.46 -9.30
CA GLU A 479 27.18 0.28 -10.61
C GLU A 479 25.70 -0.05 -10.46
N PHE A 480 24.89 0.63 -11.26
CA PHE A 480 23.45 0.40 -11.26
C PHE A 480 23.12 -0.98 -11.82
N LEU A 481 22.39 -1.79 -11.04
CA LEU A 481 21.97 -3.12 -11.44
C LEU A 481 20.56 -3.08 -12.05
N PHE A 482 19.58 -2.67 -11.26
CA PHE A 482 18.17 -2.58 -11.69
C PHE A 482 17.32 -1.79 -10.69
N LYS A 483 16.07 -1.50 -11.08
CA LYS A 483 15.02 -0.95 -10.21
C LYS A 483 13.96 -2.03 -9.98
N ASN A 484 13.68 -2.41 -8.73
CA ASN A 484 12.55 -3.27 -8.39
C ASN A 484 11.21 -2.50 -8.49
N LYS A 485 10.11 -3.21 -8.23
CA LYS A 485 8.73 -2.73 -8.30
C LYS A 485 8.06 -2.49 -6.93
N ARG A 486 8.75 -2.23 -5.82
CA ARG A 486 8.17 -1.88 -4.49
C ARG A 486 8.29 -0.37 -4.25
N LYS A 487 7.29 0.43 -3.85
CA LYS A 487 7.47 1.90 -3.69
C LYS A 487 8.19 2.22 -2.38
N THR A 488 9.51 2.32 -2.43
CA THR A 488 10.29 2.99 -1.39
C THR A 488 11.36 3.88 -2.04
N ASP A 489 11.83 4.87 -1.29
CA ASP A 489 12.92 5.74 -1.72
C ASP A 489 14.32 5.12 -1.49
N ILE A 490 14.35 3.84 -1.10
CA ILE A 490 15.53 3.16 -0.58
C ILE A 490 16.48 2.76 -1.70
N ILE A 491 17.77 3.00 -1.47
CA ILE A 491 18.86 2.50 -2.30
C ILE A 491 19.45 1.27 -1.63
N TYR A 492 19.48 0.14 -2.34
CA TYR A 492 20.11 -1.09 -1.90
C TYR A 492 21.46 -1.33 -2.58
N VAL A 493 22.44 -1.79 -1.80
CA VAL A 493 23.75 -2.26 -2.26
C VAL A 493 23.82 -3.78 -2.05
N VAL A 494 24.32 -4.51 -3.05
CA VAL A 494 24.51 -5.97 -3.02
C VAL A 494 25.95 -6.33 -3.33
N SER A 495 26.53 -7.29 -2.59
CA SER A 495 27.90 -7.77 -2.82
C SER A 495 27.99 -9.03 -3.66
N GLY A 496 26.92 -9.84 -3.71
CA GLY A 496 26.81 -10.95 -4.64
C GLY A 496 25.62 -10.78 -5.55
N TYR A 497 25.84 -10.77 -6.86
CA TYR A 497 24.75 -10.88 -7.83
C TYR A 497 25.15 -11.77 -9.00
N SER A 498 24.18 -12.52 -9.51
CA SER A 498 24.36 -13.32 -10.72
C SER A 498 23.20 -13.10 -11.67
N PHE A 499 23.52 -12.85 -12.94
CA PHE A 499 22.51 -12.86 -13.99
C PHE A 499 22.02 -14.30 -14.17
N ILE A 500 20.72 -14.49 -13.96
CA ILE A 500 20.09 -15.81 -14.04
C ILE A 500 19.66 -16.07 -15.48
N LYS A 501 18.88 -15.13 -16.04
CA LYS A 501 18.37 -15.22 -17.41
C LYS A 501 17.82 -13.89 -17.88
N LYS A 502 17.73 -13.72 -19.19
CA LYS A 502 17.00 -12.64 -19.86
C LYS A 502 15.66 -13.21 -20.29
N LEU A 503 14.57 -12.60 -19.83
CA LEU A 503 13.22 -12.96 -20.22
C LEU A 503 12.97 -12.54 -21.68
N LYS A 504 11.91 -13.07 -22.29
CA LYS A 504 11.57 -12.82 -23.70
C LYS A 504 11.28 -11.33 -23.99
N ASP A 505 10.81 -10.58 -22.98
CA ASP A 505 10.59 -9.13 -23.01
C ASP A 505 11.89 -8.30 -22.88
N GLY A 506 13.04 -8.97 -22.76
CA GLY A 506 14.34 -8.36 -22.57
C GLY A 506 14.71 -8.06 -21.12
N THR A 507 13.81 -8.31 -20.16
CA THR A 507 14.05 -8.11 -18.73
C THR A 507 15.12 -9.06 -18.23
N LYS A 508 16.18 -8.53 -17.61
CA LYS A 508 17.25 -9.33 -17.00
C LYS A 508 16.86 -9.68 -15.56
N VAL A 509 16.91 -10.97 -15.23
CA VAL A 509 16.64 -11.49 -13.88
C VAL A 509 17.97 -11.73 -13.18
N PHE A 510 18.11 -11.20 -11.96
CA PHE A 510 19.32 -11.33 -11.16
C PHE A 510 19.01 -12.07 -9.83
N SER A 511 19.92 -12.93 -9.40
CA SER A 511 20.02 -13.37 -8.00
C SER A 511 20.78 -12.31 -7.21
N LEU A 512 20.37 -12.03 -5.99
CA LEU A 512 21.03 -11.07 -5.10
C LEU A 512 21.41 -11.76 -3.77
N LYS A 513 22.61 -11.46 -3.27
CA LYS A 513 23.14 -11.88 -1.97
C LYS A 513 23.66 -10.66 -1.20
N ASN A 514 23.60 -10.73 0.13
CA ASN A 514 24.15 -9.72 1.05
C ASN A 514 23.63 -8.31 0.77
N ARG A 515 22.30 -8.18 0.70
CA ARG A 515 21.62 -6.90 0.47
C ARG A 515 21.67 -6.02 1.72
N ARG A 516 22.19 -4.80 1.59
CA ARG A 516 22.20 -3.76 2.63
C ARG A 516 21.67 -2.44 2.08
N THR A 517 21.09 -1.58 2.93
CA THR A 517 20.71 -0.22 2.53
C THR A 517 21.97 0.63 2.34
N LEU A 518 21.90 1.70 1.55
CA LEU A 518 23.03 2.61 1.34
C LEU A 518 23.50 3.26 2.65
N GLU A 519 22.57 3.54 3.56
CA GLU A 519 22.84 3.97 4.95
C GLU A 519 23.79 3.00 5.67
N LYS A 520 23.52 1.69 5.56
CA LYS A 520 24.27 0.62 6.24
C LYS A 520 25.44 0.10 5.40
N SER A 521 25.77 0.78 4.31
CA SER A 521 26.86 0.39 3.42
C SER A 521 28.10 1.22 3.72
N ASP A 522 29.24 0.56 3.66
CA ASP A 522 30.53 1.20 3.59
C ASP A 522 31.16 0.87 2.22
N LEU A 523 31.24 1.86 1.34
CA LEU A 523 31.68 1.75 -0.05
C LEU A 523 32.87 2.68 -0.28
N SER A 524 33.59 2.51 -1.38
CA SER A 524 34.60 3.49 -1.80
C SER A 524 33.96 4.81 -2.21
N ALA A 525 34.70 5.92 -2.11
CA ALA A 525 34.23 7.23 -2.55
C ALA A 525 33.80 7.23 -4.03
N LYS A 526 34.54 6.49 -4.88
CA LYS A 526 34.21 6.28 -6.29
C LYS A 526 32.87 5.56 -6.49
N ALA A 527 32.54 4.59 -5.65
CA ALA A 527 31.26 3.87 -5.74
C ALA A 527 30.09 4.80 -5.37
N TYR A 528 30.21 5.59 -4.30
CA TYR A 528 29.21 6.60 -3.96
C TYR A 528 29.01 7.62 -5.08
N SER A 529 30.10 8.14 -5.66
CA SER A 529 30.07 9.07 -6.79
C SER A 529 29.25 8.51 -7.96
N LYS A 530 29.47 7.24 -8.34
CA LYS A 530 28.68 6.57 -9.39
C LYS A 530 27.20 6.48 -9.04
N ILE A 531 26.86 6.10 -7.80
CA ILE A 531 25.47 5.99 -7.34
C ILE A 531 24.78 7.36 -7.42
N PHE A 532 25.37 8.40 -6.84
CA PHE A 532 24.78 9.74 -6.81
C PHE A 532 24.60 10.31 -8.22
N THR A 533 25.64 10.18 -9.06
CA THR A 533 25.59 10.60 -10.46
C THR A 533 24.50 9.85 -11.23
N ASN A 534 24.34 8.54 -11.00
CA ASN A 534 23.30 7.74 -11.63
C ASN A 534 21.88 8.20 -11.21
N VAL A 535 21.67 8.47 -9.92
CA VAL A 535 20.40 8.98 -9.40
C VAL A 535 20.06 10.31 -10.05
N LEU A 536 20.99 11.28 -10.07
CA LEU A 536 20.77 12.59 -10.71
C LEU A 536 20.42 12.44 -12.21
N LYS A 537 21.20 11.64 -12.94
CA LYS A 537 20.95 11.39 -14.37
C LYS A 537 19.56 10.78 -14.61
N ARG A 538 19.17 9.79 -13.81
CA ARG A 538 17.85 9.12 -13.91
C ARG A 538 16.68 10.04 -13.53
N LYS A 539 16.92 11.03 -12.68
CA LYS A 539 15.92 12.01 -12.23
C LYS A 539 15.87 13.25 -13.12
N GLY A 540 16.54 13.22 -14.27
CA GLY A 540 16.43 14.24 -15.31
C GLY A 540 17.44 15.39 -15.21
N PHE A 541 18.40 15.34 -14.28
CA PHE A 541 19.45 16.35 -14.19
C PHE A 541 20.49 16.14 -15.31
N ASP A 542 20.90 17.23 -15.97
CA ASP A 542 21.89 17.18 -17.05
C ASP A 542 23.31 17.03 -16.48
N THR A 543 23.68 15.81 -16.14
CA THR A 543 24.99 15.52 -15.52
C THR A 543 26.16 15.88 -16.43
N ARG A 544 25.99 16.13 -17.73
CA ARG A 544 27.07 16.65 -18.60
C ARG A 544 27.55 18.05 -18.18
N LYS A 545 26.76 18.79 -17.40
CA LYS A 545 27.17 20.07 -16.82
C LYS A 545 28.05 19.88 -15.58
N LEU A 546 28.06 18.69 -14.97
CA LEU A 546 29.00 18.38 -13.91
C LEU A 546 30.44 18.31 -14.46
N TYR A 547 31.42 18.68 -13.64
CA TYR A 547 32.83 18.51 -13.97
C TYR A 547 33.15 17.00 -14.12
N ASN A 548 33.77 16.63 -15.25
CA ASN A 548 33.86 15.27 -15.80
C ASN A 548 32.57 14.41 -15.74
N GLY A 549 31.40 15.05 -15.69
CA GLY A 549 30.12 14.37 -15.71
C GLY A 549 29.74 13.61 -14.44
N GLN A 550 30.44 13.83 -13.31
CA GLN A 550 30.27 13.07 -12.06
C GLN A 550 30.15 13.98 -10.83
N VAL A 551 29.53 13.47 -9.78
CA VAL A 551 29.52 14.07 -8.44
C VAL A 551 30.84 13.71 -7.73
N SER A 552 31.52 14.69 -7.13
CA SER A 552 32.71 14.45 -6.28
C SER A 552 32.26 13.97 -4.89
N VAL A 553 33.01 13.05 -4.29
CA VAL A 553 32.67 12.49 -2.97
C VAL A 553 33.89 12.47 -2.07
N ASN A 554 33.73 13.01 -0.86
CA ASN A 554 34.67 12.88 0.25
C ASN A 554 34.09 11.87 1.24
N LYS A 555 34.69 10.68 1.33
CA LYS A 555 34.24 9.66 2.27
C LYS A 555 35.02 9.78 3.57
N LEU A 556 34.35 10.16 4.65
CA LEU A 556 34.95 10.34 5.98
C LEU A 556 35.08 8.99 6.70
N TYR A 557 36.20 8.77 7.39
CA TYR A 557 36.39 7.63 8.29
C TYR A 557 37.19 8.01 9.54
N ASP A 558 36.87 7.34 10.65
CA ASP A 558 37.56 7.51 11.93
C ASP A 558 38.77 6.58 12.02
N LYS A 559 39.93 7.13 12.39
CA LYS A 559 41.14 6.37 12.69
C LYS A 559 41.61 6.75 14.09
N TYR A 560 41.84 5.74 14.93
CA TYR A 560 42.49 5.97 16.22
C TYR A 560 43.98 6.24 15.98
N ASP A 561 44.43 7.43 16.33
CA ASP A 561 45.85 7.77 16.33
C ASP A 561 46.45 7.45 17.70
N ASN A 562 47.36 6.48 17.71
CA ASN A 562 48.07 6.04 18.90
C ASN A 562 49.02 7.10 19.45
N ASP A 563 49.56 7.98 18.60
CA ASP A 563 50.54 8.99 18.99
C ASP A 563 49.88 10.18 19.70
N SER A 564 48.73 10.64 19.19
CA SER A 564 47.94 11.72 19.81
C SER A 564 46.87 11.25 20.81
N ARG A 565 46.65 9.94 20.93
CA ARG A 565 45.55 9.30 21.71
C ARG A 565 44.18 9.90 21.40
N ARG A 566 43.96 10.28 20.15
CA ARG A 566 42.72 10.89 19.66
C ARG A 566 42.20 10.13 18.45
N ILE A 567 40.89 10.25 18.21
CA ILE A 567 40.31 9.82 16.94
C ILE A 567 40.61 10.93 15.94
N GLU A 568 41.30 10.65 14.85
CA GLU A 568 41.53 11.55 13.71
C GLU A 568 40.61 11.14 12.54
N THR A 569 40.01 12.12 11.86
CA THR A 569 39.15 11.85 10.69
C THR A 569 39.96 12.02 9.42
N TYR A 570 39.92 11.01 8.56
CA TYR A 570 40.56 10.99 7.26
C TYR A 570 39.50 10.89 6.16
N ALA A 571 39.80 11.41 4.97
CA ALA A 571 38.92 11.31 3.81
C ALA A 571 39.54 10.39 2.73
N GLU A 572 38.78 9.40 2.26
CA GLU A 572 39.06 8.76 0.96
C GLU A 572 38.47 9.68 -0.10
N ASP A 573 39.33 10.40 -0.83
CA ASP A 573 38.88 11.41 -1.81
C ASP A 573 38.70 10.77 -3.19
N TYR A 574 37.47 10.84 -3.72
CA TYR A 574 37.25 10.73 -5.17
C TYR A 574 36.89 12.10 -5.71
N ASN A 575 37.93 12.91 -5.87
CA ASN A 575 37.85 14.28 -6.33
C ASN A 575 38.07 14.34 -7.84
N VAL A 576 37.02 14.73 -8.56
CA VAL A 576 36.99 14.69 -10.02
C VAL A 576 37.84 15.82 -10.65
N SER A 577 38.15 16.89 -9.90
CA SER A 577 38.99 18.02 -10.33
C SER A 577 40.37 18.13 -9.64
N GLY A 578 40.64 17.36 -8.57
CA GLY A 578 41.76 17.60 -7.64
C GLY A 578 41.28 18.18 -6.29
N ASN A 579 42.13 18.88 -5.52
CA ASN A 579 41.91 19.38 -4.13
C ASN A 579 40.65 20.25 -3.90
N PHE A 580 39.44 19.73 -4.12
CA PHE A 580 38.18 20.37 -3.78
C PHE A 580 37.61 19.71 -2.52
N LEU A 581 38.01 20.26 -1.38
CA LEU A 581 37.55 19.80 -0.07
C LEU A 581 36.24 20.51 0.28
N SER A 582 35.17 19.74 0.47
CA SER A 582 34.04 20.16 1.29
C SER A 582 34.43 19.88 2.74
N TYR A 583 34.99 20.86 3.44
CA TYR A 583 35.49 20.69 4.81
C TYR A 583 34.50 19.94 5.73
N ASP A 584 34.93 18.88 6.42
CA ASP A 584 34.31 18.44 7.68
C ASP A 584 35.20 17.47 8.48
N PRO A 585 35.57 17.85 9.71
CA PRO A 585 35.82 16.83 10.72
C PRO A 585 35.39 17.25 12.15
N ARG A 586 34.08 17.42 12.41
CA ARG A 586 33.43 17.39 13.75
C ARG A 586 33.16 18.70 14.53
N ARG A 587 33.06 19.93 13.97
CA ARG A 587 32.57 21.10 14.78
C ARG A 587 31.78 22.25 14.11
N GLU A 588 30.86 22.74 14.96
CA GLU A 588 30.28 24.07 15.24
C GLU A 588 29.63 24.93 14.12
N ARG A 589 28.29 24.81 14.06
CA ARG A 589 27.26 25.65 13.38
C ARG A 589 27.43 25.88 11.87
N GLY A 590 26.59 25.19 11.09
CA GLY A 590 25.96 25.77 9.90
C GLY A 590 26.46 25.33 8.51
N VAL A 591 27.34 24.33 8.38
CA VAL A 591 27.88 23.94 7.06
C VAL A 591 26.98 22.92 6.36
N ALA A 592 26.65 23.18 5.09
CA ALA A 592 25.88 22.28 4.24
C ALA A 592 26.69 20.98 3.94
N PRO A 593 26.07 19.78 3.95
CA PRO A 593 26.74 18.50 3.74
C PRO A 593 27.29 18.30 2.31
N ALA A 594 27.00 19.24 1.42
CA ALA A 594 27.52 19.33 0.07
C ALA A 594 27.83 20.79 -0.28
N VAL A 595 28.68 20.99 -1.28
CA VAL A 595 29.06 22.31 -1.77
C VAL A 595 29.26 22.29 -3.29
N THR A 596 29.08 23.46 -3.90
CA THR A 596 29.22 23.64 -5.35
C THR A 596 30.32 24.63 -5.69
N LYS A 597 31.12 24.30 -6.71
CA LYS A 597 32.11 25.18 -7.32
C LYS A 597 31.95 25.21 -8.84
N LYS A 598 32.15 26.37 -9.46
CA LYS A 598 32.20 26.51 -10.92
C LYS A 598 33.65 26.40 -11.40
N ILE A 599 33.90 25.54 -12.39
CA ILE A 599 35.22 25.32 -12.98
C ILE A 599 35.08 25.29 -14.50
N GLY A 600 35.66 26.27 -15.20
CA GLY A 600 35.69 26.29 -16.68
C GLY A 600 34.32 26.16 -17.36
N GLY A 601 33.27 26.77 -16.79
CA GLY A 601 31.89 26.66 -17.29
C GLY A 601 31.15 25.36 -16.92
N LYS A 602 31.78 24.46 -16.15
CA LYS A 602 31.19 23.27 -15.54
C LYS A 602 30.94 23.47 -14.04
N ILE A 603 30.16 22.58 -13.46
CA ILE A 603 29.74 22.60 -12.05
C ILE A 603 30.39 21.40 -11.36
N GLU A 604 31.19 21.63 -10.33
CA GLU A 604 31.61 20.57 -9.42
C GLU A 604 30.71 20.60 -8.19
N VAL A 605 29.94 19.53 -7.99
CA VAL A 605 29.18 19.28 -6.76
C VAL A 605 29.96 18.24 -5.95
N CYS A 606 30.35 18.58 -4.73
CA CYS A 606 31.06 17.70 -3.82
C CYS A 606 30.25 17.46 -2.55
N VAL A 607 30.25 16.23 -2.04
CA VAL A 607 29.46 15.82 -0.88
C VAL A 607 30.27 15.00 0.10
N ASN A 608 30.06 15.26 1.40
CA ASN A 608 30.62 14.48 2.48
C ASN A 608 29.75 13.24 2.75
N VAL A 609 30.37 12.07 2.79
CA VAL A 609 29.74 10.79 3.16
C VAL A 609 30.33 10.31 4.48
N TYR A 610 29.54 10.36 5.54
CA TYR A 610 29.93 10.01 6.90
C TYR A 610 30.13 8.49 7.10
N PRO A 611 30.79 8.06 8.19
CA PRO A 611 30.87 6.66 8.58
C PRO A 611 29.49 6.07 8.94
N VAL A 612 29.37 4.74 8.87
CA VAL A 612 28.15 4.04 9.29
C VAL A 612 27.93 4.26 10.79
N GLY A 613 26.71 4.66 11.17
CA GLY A 613 26.32 4.91 12.56
C GLY A 613 26.18 6.39 12.93
N TYR A 614 26.69 7.31 12.10
CA TYR A 614 26.47 8.75 12.23
C TYR A 614 25.12 9.16 11.63
N GLU A 615 24.44 10.15 12.22
CA GLU A 615 23.11 10.58 11.77
C GLU A 615 23.18 11.18 10.36
N GLU A 616 24.22 11.97 10.09
CA GLU A 616 24.49 12.69 8.86
C GLU A 616 24.69 11.77 7.65
N LYS A 617 25.03 10.49 7.89
CA LYS A 617 25.03 9.44 6.86
C LYS A 617 23.69 9.37 6.12
N ASN A 618 22.59 9.66 6.81
CA ASN A 618 21.24 9.57 6.26
C ASN A 618 20.92 10.68 5.28
N TYR A 619 21.69 11.78 5.24
CA TYR A 619 21.38 12.91 4.36
C TYR A 619 21.58 12.61 2.87
N VAL A 620 22.20 11.48 2.54
CA VAL A 620 22.40 10.99 1.16
C VAL A 620 22.09 9.50 1.00
N SER A 621 21.29 8.92 1.89
CA SER A 621 21.02 7.47 1.90
C SER A 621 19.85 7.02 1.01
N THR A 622 19.05 7.95 0.49
CA THR A 622 17.84 7.69 -0.32
C THR A 622 17.84 8.47 -1.65
N GLU A 623 17.06 8.05 -2.66
CA GLU A 623 17.03 8.77 -3.95
C GLU A 623 16.56 10.22 -3.80
N SER A 624 15.55 10.47 -2.96
CA SER A 624 14.96 11.79 -2.79
C SER A 624 15.82 12.72 -1.96
N ASN A 625 16.56 12.20 -0.98
CA ASN A 625 17.58 12.96 -0.25
C ASN A 625 18.69 13.42 -1.22
N ILE A 626 19.19 12.51 -2.07
CA ILE A 626 20.18 12.83 -3.11
C ILE A 626 19.63 13.87 -4.10
N VAL A 627 18.39 13.72 -4.55
CA VAL A 627 17.76 14.70 -5.46
C VAL A 627 17.65 16.08 -4.81
N ASN A 628 17.20 16.16 -3.56
CA ASN A 628 17.03 17.44 -2.90
C ASN A 628 18.36 18.12 -2.58
N LEU A 629 19.33 17.39 -2.05
CA LEU A 629 20.63 17.95 -1.69
C LEU A 629 21.49 18.20 -2.94
N LEU A 630 21.79 17.16 -3.71
CA LEU A 630 22.78 17.26 -4.78
C LEU A 630 22.18 17.80 -6.08
N GLY A 631 20.91 17.49 -6.36
CA GLY A 631 20.26 17.91 -7.60
C GLY A 631 19.68 19.32 -7.52
N ILE A 632 18.84 19.56 -6.54
CA ILE A 632 18.12 20.84 -6.41
C ILE A 632 19.01 21.87 -5.77
N HIS A 633 19.46 21.62 -4.53
CA HIS A 633 20.22 22.60 -3.75
C HIS A 633 21.55 22.95 -4.43
N GLU A 634 22.41 21.95 -4.62
CA GLU A 634 23.74 22.15 -5.17
C GLU A 634 23.73 22.37 -6.69
N PHE A 635 23.34 21.35 -7.46
CA PHE A 635 23.50 21.40 -8.92
C PHE A 635 22.64 22.48 -9.58
N THR A 636 21.35 22.58 -9.23
CA THR A 636 20.44 23.49 -9.91
C THR A 636 20.59 24.91 -9.42
N TRP A 637 20.52 25.14 -8.12
CA TRP A 637 20.42 26.49 -7.57
C TRP A 637 21.78 27.15 -7.34
N HIS A 638 22.72 26.49 -6.66
CA HIS A 638 24.09 27.01 -6.56
C HIS A 638 24.83 26.92 -7.90
N GLY A 639 24.75 25.78 -8.58
CA GLY A 639 25.45 25.51 -9.83
C GLY A 639 24.87 26.27 -11.01
N VAL A 640 23.73 25.81 -11.54
CA VAL A 640 23.15 26.34 -12.78
C VAL A 640 22.66 27.78 -12.61
N LYS A 641 21.94 28.09 -11.53
CA LYS A 641 21.36 29.42 -11.29
C LYS A 641 22.34 30.40 -10.63
N GLY A 642 23.41 29.93 -9.99
CA GLY A 642 24.45 30.78 -9.42
C GLY A 642 24.03 31.55 -8.17
N LEU A 643 23.05 31.06 -7.41
CA LEU A 643 22.66 31.69 -6.14
C LEU A 643 23.78 31.52 -5.10
N GLY A 644 24.01 32.56 -4.29
CA GLY A 644 24.97 32.55 -3.18
C GLY A 644 24.32 32.21 -1.83
N SER A 645 25.13 32.14 -0.78
CA SER A 645 24.69 31.74 0.58
C SER A 645 23.61 32.65 1.17
N SER A 646 23.65 33.96 0.90
CA SER A 646 22.61 34.92 1.34
C SER A 646 21.22 34.69 0.71
N GLN A 647 21.08 33.70 -0.17
CA GLN A 647 19.85 33.36 -0.87
C GLN A 647 19.36 31.94 -0.56
N HIS A 648 19.91 31.28 0.46
CA HIS A 648 19.53 29.91 0.86
C HIS A 648 18.02 29.77 1.13
N TYR A 649 17.34 30.78 1.67
CA TYR A 649 15.87 30.75 1.83
C TYR A 649 15.12 30.48 0.51
N ARG A 650 15.63 30.97 -0.64
CA ARG A 650 15.03 30.72 -1.96
C ARG A 650 15.25 29.27 -2.40
N ILE A 651 16.43 28.73 -2.09
CA ILE A 651 16.80 27.35 -2.39
C ILE A 651 15.96 26.40 -1.54
N LEU A 652 15.84 26.65 -0.24
CA LEU A 652 14.98 25.88 0.66
C LEU A 652 13.51 25.90 0.22
N LYS A 653 13.00 27.07 -0.19
CA LYS A 653 11.64 27.17 -0.76
C LYS A 653 11.49 26.28 -1.99
N ALA A 654 12.46 26.28 -2.90
CA ALA A 654 12.41 25.46 -4.09
C ALA A 654 12.57 23.96 -3.80
N GLN A 655 13.38 23.58 -2.79
CA GLN A 655 13.44 22.21 -2.29
C GLN A 655 12.07 21.78 -1.76
N ARG A 656 11.45 22.56 -0.88
CA ARG A 656 10.10 22.28 -0.31
C ARG A 656 8.99 22.18 -1.36
N GLN A 657 9.14 22.85 -2.50
CA GLN A 657 8.21 22.80 -3.64
C GLN A 657 8.46 21.61 -4.58
N SER A 658 9.57 20.91 -4.45
CA SER A 658 9.87 19.75 -5.29
C SER A 658 9.07 18.52 -4.86
N PRO A 659 8.53 17.72 -5.80
CA PRO A 659 7.91 16.44 -5.48
C PRO A 659 8.84 15.50 -4.69
N SER A 660 10.16 15.60 -4.88
CA SER A 660 11.11 14.81 -4.11
C SER A 660 11.14 15.15 -2.62
N TRP A 661 10.67 16.33 -2.20
CA TRP A 661 10.64 16.72 -0.78
C TRP A 661 9.56 16.00 0.02
N GLN A 662 8.50 15.53 -0.62
CA GLN A 662 7.47 14.74 0.05
C GLN A 662 8.08 13.42 0.56
N THR A 663 8.95 12.80 -0.24
CA THR A 663 9.57 11.50 0.02
C THR A 663 10.96 11.56 0.69
N THR A 664 11.49 12.74 1.05
CA THR A 664 12.75 12.86 1.82
C THR A 664 12.60 12.37 3.26
N SER A 665 13.70 11.87 3.83
CA SER A 665 13.69 11.33 5.19
C SER A 665 13.41 12.40 6.26
N PRO A 666 12.79 12.04 7.39
CA PRO A 666 12.58 12.97 8.51
C PRO A 666 13.87 13.61 9.01
N GLN A 667 14.98 12.85 9.06
CA GLN A 667 16.30 13.35 9.46
C GLN A 667 16.78 14.45 8.52
N PHE A 668 16.55 14.29 7.21
CA PHE A 668 16.91 15.30 6.23
C PHE A 668 16.05 16.56 6.36
N LYS A 669 14.74 16.41 6.62
CA LYS A 669 13.85 17.56 6.88
C LYS A 669 14.28 18.31 8.15
N SER A 670 14.58 17.57 9.21
CA SER A 670 15.04 18.13 10.49
C SER A 670 16.33 18.95 10.38
N LEU A 671 17.27 18.53 9.52
CA LEU A 671 18.47 19.32 9.20
C LEU A 671 18.08 20.73 8.70
N TYR A 672 17.19 20.82 7.71
CA TYR A 672 16.81 22.11 7.13
C TYR A 672 15.90 22.93 8.03
N ASP A 673 15.06 22.31 8.85
CA ASP A 673 14.29 23.02 9.87
C ASP A 673 15.22 23.62 10.95
N ASN A 674 16.30 22.92 11.30
CA ASN A 674 17.33 23.44 12.19
C ASN A 674 18.08 24.62 11.55
N LEU A 675 18.45 24.50 10.27
CA LEU A 675 19.11 25.58 9.52
C LEU A 675 18.21 26.81 9.41
N GLU A 676 16.93 26.66 9.09
CA GLU A 676 15.97 27.77 9.05
C GLU A 676 15.80 28.45 10.41
N LYS A 677 15.84 27.70 11.51
CA LYS A 677 15.73 28.26 12.86
C LYS A 677 17.01 29.01 13.30
N ASN A 678 18.18 28.45 12.98
CA ASN A 678 19.45 28.84 13.61
C ASN A 678 20.43 29.57 12.67
N ASN A 679 20.19 29.59 11.36
CA ASN A 679 21.02 30.27 10.36
C ASN A 679 20.21 31.33 9.60
N ASP A 680 20.66 32.58 9.69
CA ASP A 680 19.97 33.73 9.09
C ASP A 680 19.95 33.69 7.55
N GLU A 681 20.84 32.91 6.91
CA GLU A 681 20.84 32.67 5.46
C GLU A 681 19.58 31.91 4.96
N TYR A 682 19.02 31.07 5.83
CA TYR A 682 17.85 30.24 5.54
C TYR A 682 16.54 30.89 5.96
N LYS A 683 16.59 31.93 6.79
CA LYS A 683 15.43 32.72 7.18
C LYS A 683 15.02 33.61 5.99
N LYS A 684 13.71 33.78 5.81
CA LYS A 684 13.22 34.85 4.91
C LYS A 684 13.70 36.20 5.48
N PRO A 685 14.17 37.13 4.65
CA PRO A 685 14.16 38.54 5.04
C PRO A 685 12.74 39.04 5.25
#